data_AF-A0A9P8QTM8-F1
#
_entry.id   AF-A0A9P8QTM8-F1
#
_cell.length_a   1.000
_cell.length_b   1.000
_cell.length_c   1.000
_cell.angle_alpha   90.00
_cell.angle_beta   90.00
_cell.angle_gamma   90.00
#
_symmetry.space_group_name_H-M   'P 1'
#
loop_
_entity.id
_entity.type
_entity.pdbx_description
1 polymer ?
#
loop_
_entity_poly.entity_id
_entity_poly.type
_entity_poly.pdbx_seq_one_letter_code
_entity_poly.pdbx_strand_id
1 'polypeptide(L)'
;MAPPGETEQPQASSDAAPVAAPVAAPVAAPSPPSPPPEKPSAVRQRSYVVLSFWLVVLLLGVPFWWKTTAIYRADLPLDRMLKWADGKACRPVFPLQISIQADTLQEQEAQNLIRLTQHALDDLNDFSGHHLRLQLAPRNAPIPRDDFQTALTIRLKPGPSSSASLNRESAVLDITYPPNHVPSLTSPSSPLASYITNELRATFAEEQSIISYLLSTSSMSTGVRPQGLSGEAAEALSKRTTRSLRYAPTYHLTFSLFTGNALPNTWDIEAALDEYIRPMLEVLRPIHNFTIDTQVQLYAIPGVQSQVLSKDHLSSFINAAEWPLSPSIGKAPTVNFVIYIGNQTVGLDAESETSQSWMIPQWGTVYLLSQPDTASHVSTAALKQPMLTFGGHLLSLLGTPQSGSLPLRLSTLGRIRSTDLLLRASSTLGSLARLSLALPSISIPRSVADGVSKTMHHLELACADLGGPQGLMHARIAEEEAERAFFEKSMVGQLYFPDEHKIAVYLPLLGPVFVPLLLGLINEAKRLIKEAKQKAMDARTKKHHLHDGTALDCRVYHPASSLAAAAAAPAAGGPRHEEAPWKRHAAVFAHPYAPMGGSFDDPLLDMVAGQLLRKGYLLGTFNFRGAGRSAGRTSWTAKPERDDYISFVGFMAHYLHRLASSGATETASHSPRPILMMAGYSYGAMVTAQLPPLRELLEPFASPDSGSHAAQIRLRAEGWAEQQKQARGRQRKAHGASSNPEKSSSPSVPANGRLPPIEGFVVPQPAYLLVSPLQGLVTHLATMSLVPPVFARRRPPQEDEAEAKLVRNPTLAVFGDGDVFVPVGKLRAWVGRLSSQPGSRFQGHEIGSAGHFWAEEGVLRSMLDLVCDFAGKLYCDGI
;
A
#
# COMPACT_ATOMS: atom_id res chain seq x y z
N MET A 1 -39.03 -71.53 -26.84
CA MET A 1 -40.40 -71.18 -26.39
C MET A 1 -40.84 -69.96 -27.20
N ALA A 2 -42.11 -69.94 -27.63
CA ALA A 2 -42.67 -68.90 -28.52
C ALA A 2 -43.60 -67.93 -27.71
N PRO A 3 -44.42 -67.05 -28.34
CA PRO A 3 -44.17 -65.61 -28.52
C PRO A 3 -45.37 -64.80 -27.93
N PRO A 4 -45.94 -63.70 -28.51
CA PRO A 4 -45.48 -62.60 -29.41
C PRO A 4 -45.62 -61.21 -28.72
N GLY A 5 -45.46 -59.99 -29.28
CA GLY A 5 -45.22 -59.39 -30.62
C GLY A 5 -45.45 -57.85 -30.53
N GLU A 6 -45.30 -56.98 -31.54
CA GLU A 6 -44.77 -57.07 -32.92
C GLU A 6 -44.43 -55.66 -33.50
N THR A 7 -43.88 -55.66 -34.73
CA THR A 7 -43.36 -54.62 -35.68
C THR A 7 -44.42 -53.65 -36.28
N GLU A 8 -44.15 -52.55 -37.04
CA GLU A 8 -43.19 -52.30 -38.15
C GLU A 8 -43.01 -50.79 -38.54
N GLN A 9 -42.06 -50.46 -39.45
CA GLN A 9 -41.81 -49.15 -40.15
C GLN A 9 -42.23 -49.26 -41.66
N PRO A 10 -42.04 -48.33 -42.67
CA PRO A 10 -41.17 -47.14 -42.79
C PRO A 10 -41.72 -45.92 -43.66
N GLN A 11 -40.87 -45.35 -44.54
CA GLN A 11 -40.80 -43.96 -45.07
C GLN A 11 -41.57 -43.59 -46.37
N ALA A 12 -41.77 -42.27 -46.55
CA ALA A 12 -41.56 -41.42 -47.77
C ALA A 12 -42.53 -41.31 -48.99
N SER A 13 -42.57 -40.06 -49.51
CA SER A 13 -42.69 -39.59 -50.91
C SER A 13 -44.02 -39.10 -51.55
N SER A 14 -43.92 -37.87 -52.11
CA SER A 14 -44.48 -37.28 -53.36
C SER A 14 -45.98 -37.29 -53.79
N ASP A 15 -46.41 -36.08 -54.16
CA ASP A 15 -47.15 -35.65 -55.38
C ASP A 15 -48.69 -35.66 -55.56
N ALA A 16 -49.10 -34.63 -56.33
CA ALA A 16 -50.29 -34.46 -57.18
C ALA A 16 -51.70 -34.14 -56.59
N ALA A 17 -52.21 -32.95 -56.97
CA ALA A 17 -53.65 -32.63 -57.16
C ALA A 17 -54.04 -32.89 -58.64
N PRO A 18 -55.33 -32.93 -59.09
CA PRO A 18 -56.35 -31.83 -59.03
C PRO A 18 -57.79 -32.36 -58.70
N VAL A 19 -58.91 -31.61 -58.68
CA VAL A 19 -59.64 -30.87 -59.75
C VAL A 19 -60.70 -29.89 -59.18
N ALA A 20 -60.85 -28.74 -59.87
CA ALA A 20 -61.87 -27.67 -59.90
C ALA A 20 -63.25 -27.84 -59.19
N ALA A 21 -64.07 -26.82 -58.86
CA ALA A 21 -64.12 -25.32 -58.76
C ALA A 21 -65.65 -24.95 -58.70
N PRO A 22 -66.16 -23.68 -58.61
CA PRO A 22 -65.50 -22.37 -58.51
C PRO A 22 -66.17 -21.33 -57.52
N VAL A 23 -65.58 -20.13 -57.44
CA VAL A 23 -66.10 -18.80 -56.97
C VAL A 23 -66.67 -18.65 -55.53
N ALA A 24 -65.94 -17.92 -54.67
CA ALA A 24 -66.36 -16.63 -54.07
C ALA A 24 -65.29 -16.04 -53.13
N ALA A 25 -65.19 -14.71 -53.06
CA ALA A 25 -64.40 -13.95 -52.10
C ALA A 25 -65.07 -12.59 -51.82
N PRO A 26 -64.73 -11.86 -50.75
CA PRO A 26 -64.29 -12.32 -49.42
C PRO A 26 -65.17 -11.73 -48.28
N VAL A 27 -65.19 -12.35 -47.10
CA VAL A 27 -65.69 -11.70 -45.87
C VAL A 27 -64.65 -11.86 -44.76
N ALA A 28 -64.20 -10.75 -44.18
CA ALA A 28 -63.22 -10.74 -43.12
C ALA A 28 -63.82 -11.24 -41.79
N ALA A 29 -63.16 -12.21 -41.16
CA ALA A 29 -63.50 -12.64 -39.80
C ALA A 29 -62.93 -11.67 -38.74
N PRO A 30 -63.66 -11.38 -37.64
CA PRO A 30 -63.22 -10.44 -36.62
C PRO A 30 -62.10 -10.98 -35.73
N SER A 31 -61.21 -10.09 -35.29
CA SER A 31 -60.15 -10.37 -34.32
C SER A 31 -60.70 -10.69 -32.91
N PRO A 32 -60.04 -11.56 -32.12
CA PRO A 32 -60.47 -11.88 -30.76
C PRO A 32 -60.37 -10.65 -29.82
N PRO A 33 -61.26 -10.54 -28.80
CA PRO A 33 -61.29 -9.40 -27.90
C PRO A 33 -60.07 -9.37 -26.96
N SER A 34 -59.43 -8.20 -26.85
CA SER A 34 -58.40 -7.93 -25.85
C SER A 34 -58.99 -7.91 -24.43
N PRO A 35 -58.26 -8.38 -23.40
CA PRO A 35 -58.73 -8.33 -22.02
C PRO A 35 -58.98 -6.88 -21.55
N PRO A 36 -59.93 -6.66 -20.62
CA PRO A 36 -60.31 -5.33 -20.17
C PRO A 36 -59.15 -4.60 -19.45
N PRO A 37 -59.07 -3.26 -19.54
CA PRO A 37 -57.99 -2.49 -18.93
C PRO A 37 -58.00 -2.61 -17.39
N GLU A 38 -56.82 -2.88 -16.81
CA GLU A 38 -56.65 -2.99 -15.36
C GLU A 38 -57.08 -1.71 -14.63
N LYS A 39 -57.83 -1.86 -13.52
CA LYS A 39 -58.26 -0.72 -12.69
C LYS A 39 -57.02 -0.04 -12.06
N PRO A 40 -56.95 1.31 -12.04
CA PRO A 40 -55.77 2.03 -11.54
C PRO A 40 -55.47 1.80 -10.05
N SER A 41 -56.47 1.37 -9.26
CA SER A 41 -56.29 0.93 -7.87
C SER A 41 -55.47 -0.36 -7.76
N ALA A 42 -55.75 -1.36 -8.61
CA ALA A 42 -55.00 -2.62 -8.63
C ALA A 42 -53.54 -2.40 -9.07
N VAL A 43 -53.31 -1.51 -10.04
CA VAL A 43 -51.97 -1.11 -10.49
C VAL A 43 -51.18 -0.44 -9.35
N ARG A 44 -51.81 0.45 -8.57
CA ARG A 44 -51.18 1.05 -7.38
C ARG A 44 -50.91 0.00 -6.29
N GLN A 45 -51.85 -0.90 -6.02
CA GLN A 45 -51.66 -1.97 -5.04
C GLN A 45 -50.48 -2.88 -5.41
N ARG A 46 -50.36 -3.28 -6.69
CA ARG A 46 -49.21 -4.03 -7.19
C ARG A 46 -47.89 -3.26 -6.99
N SER A 47 -47.89 -1.95 -7.25
CA SER A 47 -46.70 -1.11 -7.05
C SER A 47 -46.26 -1.06 -5.59
N TYR A 48 -47.20 -0.93 -4.65
CA TYR A 48 -46.90 -0.94 -3.21
C TYR A 48 -46.42 -2.30 -2.73
N VAL A 49 -47.01 -3.41 -3.22
CA VAL A 49 -46.57 -4.78 -2.86
C VAL A 49 -45.14 -5.05 -3.36
N VAL A 50 -44.83 -4.74 -4.63
CA VAL A 50 -43.47 -4.90 -5.17
C VAL A 50 -42.49 -4.02 -4.37
N LEU A 51 -42.85 -2.77 -4.08
CA LEU A 51 -42.00 -1.86 -3.31
C LEU A 51 -41.79 -2.33 -1.87
N SER A 52 -42.81 -2.87 -1.19
CA SER A 52 -42.67 -3.41 0.17
C SER A 52 -41.78 -4.65 0.22
N PHE A 53 -41.88 -5.56 -0.78
CA PHE A 53 -40.98 -6.70 -0.87
C PHE A 53 -39.53 -6.26 -1.06
N TRP A 54 -39.26 -5.34 -1.99
CA TRP A 54 -37.90 -4.82 -2.19
C TRP A 54 -37.37 -4.02 -1.00
N LEU A 55 -38.23 -3.29 -0.28
CA LEU A 55 -37.86 -2.60 0.96
C LEU A 55 -37.46 -3.58 2.07
N VAL A 56 -38.20 -4.69 2.26
CA VAL A 56 -37.82 -5.75 3.21
C VAL A 56 -36.53 -6.45 2.78
N VAL A 57 -36.38 -6.78 1.49
CA VAL A 57 -35.15 -7.39 0.96
C VAL A 57 -33.94 -6.48 1.18
N LEU A 58 -34.05 -5.17 0.94
CA LEU A 58 -32.92 -4.24 1.05
C LEU A 58 -32.61 -3.82 2.49
N LEU A 59 -33.61 -3.63 3.36
CA LEU A 59 -33.40 -3.16 4.74
C LEU A 59 -33.17 -4.29 5.76
N LEU A 60 -33.73 -5.48 5.52
CA LEU A 60 -33.62 -6.62 6.44
C LEU A 60 -32.89 -7.79 5.77
N GLY A 61 -33.30 -8.18 4.57
CA GLY A 61 -32.75 -9.35 3.86
C GLY A 61 -31.24 -9.24 3.60
N VAL A 62 -30.79 -8.18 2.92
CA VAL A 62 -29.38 -7.97 2.57
C VAL A 62 -28.49 -7.77 3.81
N PRO A 63 -28.83 -6.92 4.80
CA PRO A 63 -28.00 -6.77 5.99
C PRO A 63 -27.94 -8.04 6.85
N PHE A 64 -29.05 -8.79 6.96
CA PHE A 64 -29.06 -10.07 7.67
C PHE A 64 -28.21 -11.12 6.94
N TRP A 65 -28.42 -11.29 5.64
CA TRP A 65 -27.64 -12.22 4.81
C TRP A 65 -26.14 -11.88 4.81
N TRP A 66 -25.78 -10.60 4.70
CA TRP A 66 -24.39 -10.16 4.77
C TRP A 66 -23.79 -10.49 6.14
N LYS A 67 -24.53 -10.26 7.23
CA LYS A 67 -24.07 -10.56 8.61
C LYS A 67 -23.97 -12.06 8.90
N THR A 68 -24.82 -12.90 8.31
CA THR A 68 -24.79 -14.37 8.51
C THR A 68 -23.85 -15.11 7.56
N THR A 69 -23.49 -14.50 6.42
CA THR A 69 -22.51 -15.08 5.46
C THR A 69 -21.10 -14.49 5.58
N ALA A 70 -20.93 -13.39 6.32
CA ALA A 70 -19.62 -12.86 6.68
C ALA A 70 -18.86 -13.85 7.58
N ILE A 71 -17.62 -14.16 7.20
CA ILE A 71 -16.71 -14.96 7.99
C ILE A 71 -16.21 -14.12 9.17
N TYR A 72 -16.31 -14.65 10.40
CA TYR A 72 -15.80 -13.93 11.57
C TYR A 72 -14.27 -13.80 11.48
N ARG A 73 -13.81 -12.56 11.61
CA ARG A 73 -12.40 -12.19 11.60
C ARG A 73 -12.12 -11.24 12.76
N ALA A 74 -11.25 -11.64 13.68
CA ALA A 74 -10.73 -10.76 14.71
C ALA A 74 -9.73 -9.76 14.12
N ASP A 75 -9.77 -8.52 14.60
CA ASP A 75 -8.80 -7.49 14.23
C ASP A 75 -7.42 -7.83 14.82
N LEU A 76 -6.39 -7.83 13.95
CA LEU A 76 -5.00 -8.07 14.34
C LEU A 76 -4.19 -6.77 14.24
N PRO A 77 -3.23 -6.53 15.15
CA PRO A 77 -2.36 -5.35 15.12
C PRO A 77 -1.22 -5.52 14.09
N LEU A 78 -1.60 -5.64 12.80
CA LEU A 78 -0.72 -6.00 11.68
C LEU A 78 0.55 -5.13 11.62
N ASP A 79 0.43 -3.81 11.82
CA ASP A 79 1.57 -2.89 11.84
C ASP A 79 2.59 -3.20 12.96
N ARG A 80 2.12 -3.66 14.13
CA ARG A 80 3.01 -4.08 15.23
C ARG A 80 3.67 -5.42 14.91
N MET A 81 2.90 -6.38 14.40
CA MET A 81 3.41 -7.70 14.00
C MET A 81 4.52 -7.57 12.93
N LEU A 82 4.31 -6.70 11.93
CA LEU A 82 5.32 -6.40 10.91
C LEU A 82 6.51 -5.63 11.48
N LYS A 83 6.33 -4.68 12.40
CA LYS A 83 7.46 -4.02 13.10
C LYS A 83 8.32 -4.98 13.92
N TRP A 84 7.73 -6.02 14.51
CA TRP A 84 8.48 -7.10 15.16
C TRP A 84 9.28 -7.90 14.13
N ALA A 85 8.63 -8.38 13.06
CA ALA A 85 9.28 -9.17 12.02
C ALA A 85 10.39 -8.44 11.24
N ASP A 86 10.26 -7.11 11.09
CA ASP A 86 11.23 -6.23 10.42
C ASP A 86 12.39 -5.77 11.33
N GLY A 87 12.43 -6.18 12.61
CA GLY A 87 13.49 -5.75 13.55
C GLY A 87 13.37 -4.32 14.06
N LYS A 88 12.20 -3.69 13.89
CA LYS A 88 11.93 -2.29 14.25
C LYS A 88 11.35 -2.12 15.65
N ALA A 89 10.75 -3.16 16.21
CA ALA A 89 10.13 -3.13 17.55
C ALA A 89 11.12 -3.40 18.68
N CYS A 90 12.13 -4.24 18.45
CA CYS A 90 13.16 -4.61 19.42
C CYS A 90 14.55 -4.46 18.80
N ARG A 91 15.47 -3.83 19.54
CA ARG A 91 16.91 -3.91 19.27
C ARG A 91 17.50 -4.82 20.35
N PRO A 92 17.92 -6.06 20.02
CA PRO A 92 18.41 -6.99 21.02
C PRO A 92 19.76 -6.49 21.57
N VAL A 93 19.73 -6.03 22.82
CA VAL A 93 20.91 -5.62 23.58
C VAL A 93 21.10 -6.60 24.74
N PHE A 94 22.32 -7.06 24.93
CA PHE A 94 22.74 -7.99 25.99
C PHE A 94 23.57 -7.19 27.01
N PRO A 95 22.95 -6.62 28.06
CA PRO A 95 23.68 -5.94 29.12
C PRO A 95 24.29 -6.99 30.07
N LEU A 96 25.51 -7.44 29.76
CA LEU A 96 26.21 -8.41 30.61
C LEU A 96 26.94 -7.69 31.75
N GLN A 97 26.51 -7.93 32.99
CA GLN A 97 27.21 -7.40 34.16
C GLN A 97 28.45 -8.27 34.46
N ILE A 98 29.60 -7.61 34.58
CA ILE A 98 30.89 -8.22 34.90
C ILE A 98 31.35 -7.62 36.22
N SER A 99 31.53 -8.46 37.23
CA SER A 99 31.94 -8.04 38.57
C SER A 99 33.46 -8.12 38.71
N ILE A 100 34.13 -7.05 39.13
CA ILE A 100 35.57 -7.03 39.37
C ILE A 100 35.86 -7.05 40.87
N GLN A 101 36.47 -8.14 41.34
CA GLN A 101 36.97 -8.33 42.70
C GLN A 101 38.42 -7.82 42.78
N ALA A 102 38.61 -6.68 43.46
CA ALA A 102 39.86 -5.93 43.54
C ALA A 102 40.33 -5.72 44.98
N ASP A 103 40.27 -6.77 45.82
CA ASP A 103 40.49 -6.68 47.29
C ASP A 103 41.85 -6.07 47.70
N THR A 104 42.84 -6.14 46.81
CA THR A 104 44.22 -5.67 47.03
C THR A 104 44.49 -4.23 46.59
N LEU A 105 43.58 -3.59 45.83
CA LEU A 105 43.70 -2.20 45.38
C LEU A 105 42.97 -1.23 46.31
N GLN A 106 43.36 0.04 46.34
CA GLN A 106 42.54 1.06 46.99
C GLN A 106 41.25 1.27 46.20
N GLU A 107 40.17 1.66 46.88
CA GLU A 107 38.84 1.75 46.25
C GLU A 107 38.80 2.80 45.12
N GLN A 108 39.51 3.92 45.28
CA GLN A 108 39.66 4.95 44.24
C GLN A 108 40.45 4.44 43.01
N GLU A 109 41.49 3.64 43.22
CA GLU A 109 42.29 3.03 42.15
C GLU A 109 41.45 1.99 41.39
N ALA A 110 40.68 1.17 42.11
CA ALA A 110 39.80 0.16 41.54
C ALA A 110 38.64 0.79 40.74
N GLN A 111 38.04 1.88 41.22
CA GLN A 111 37.04 2.65 40.48
C GLN A 111 37.64 3.28 39.22
N ASN A 112 38.85 3.85 39.28
CA ASN A 112 39.52 4.38 38.09
C ASN A 112 39.89 3.26 37.09
N LEU A 113 40.32 2.08 37.57
CA LEU A 113 40.56 0.90 36.73
C LEU A 113 39.30 0.47 35.98
N ILE A 114 38.15 0.40 36.66
CA ILE A 114 36.86 0.07 36.04
C ILE A 114 36.49 1.11 34.99
N ARG A 115 36.60 2.41 35.29
CA ARG A 115 36.30 3.49 34.36
C ARG A 115 37.17 3.44 33.10
N LEU A 116 38.47 3.21 33.25
CA LEU A 116 39.41 3.07 32.13
C LEU A 116 39.14 1.81 31.30
N THR A 117 38.86 0.68 31.95
CA THR A 117 38.53 -0.58 31.26
C THR A 117 37.19 -0.49 30.52
N GLN A 118 36.17 0.18 31.09
CA GLN A 118 34.89 0.41 30.43
C GLN A 118 35.03 1.33 29.22
N HIS A 119 35.83 2.40 29.32
CA HIS A 119 36.13 3.28 28.19
C HIS A 119 36.81 2.51 27.06
N ALA A 120 37.83 1.69 27.38
CA ALA A 120 38.53 0.87 26.40
C ALA A 120 37.66 -0.24 25.79
N LEU A 121 36.67 -0.76 26.53
CA LEU A 121 35.65 -1.67 25.99
C LEU A 121 34.68 -0.94 25.04
N ASP A 122 34.16 0.21 25.45
CA ASP A 122 33.20 0.99 24.68
C ASP A 122 33.84 1.54 23.37
N ASP A 123 35.12 1.94 23.40
CA ASP A 123 35.91 2.37 22.21
C ASP A 123 36.12 1.25 21.18
N LEU A 124 36.19 -0.01 21.62
CA LEU A 124 36.46 -1.18 20.77
C LEU A 124 35.19 -1.89 20.30
N ASN A 125 34.00 -1.41 20.65
CA ASN A 125 32.78 -2.19 20.50
C ASN A 125 32.10 -2.02 19.13
N ASP A 126 32.59 -2.76 18.14
CA ASP A 126 31.99 -2.83 16.79
C ASP A 126 30.54 -3.37 16.79
N PHE A 127 30.09 -4.06 17.84
CA PHE A 127 28.76 -4.69 17.91
C PHE A 127 27.89 -4.12 19.03
N SER A 128 27.16 -3.05 18.71
CA SER A 128 26.18 -2.34 19.56
C SER A 128 25.08 -3.19 20.25
N GLY A 129 24.98 -4.49 19.95
CA GLY A 129 24.13 -5.42 20.68
C GLY A 129 24.77 -5.98 21.96
N HIS A 130 26.09 -6.14 22.03
CA HIS A 130 26.75 -6.84 23.15
C HIS A 130 27.49 -5.83 24.04
N HIS A 131 26.84 -5.40 25.12
CA HIS A 131 27.38 -4.38 26.02
C HIS A 131 27.84 -5.01 27.33
N LEU A 132 29.14 -5.19 27.48
CA LEU A 132 29.77 -5.57 28.74
C LEU A 132 29.76 -4.36 29.69
N ARG A 133 29.19 -4.52 30.88
CA ARG A 133 29.11 -3.48 31.91
C ARG A 133 29.85 -3.91 33.16
N LEU A 134 30.89 -3.16 33.51
CA LEU A 134 31.78 -3.47 34.63
C LEU A 134 31.24 -2.86 35.93
N GLN A 135 31.24 -3.65 37.01
CA GLN A 135 30.90 -3.22 38.37
C GLN A 135 32.01 -3.61 39.35
N LEU A 136 32.18 -2.84 40.43
CA LEU A 136 33.12 -3.17 41.51
C LEU A 136 32.44 -4.12 42.51
N ALA A 137 33.05 -5.28 42.77
CA ALA A 137 32.58 -6.16 43.83
C ALA A 137 32.88 -5.54 45.21
N PRO A 138 31.99 -5.71 46.22
CA PRO A 138 32.32 -5.39 47.60
C PRO A 138 33.57 -6.16 48.06
N ARG A 139 34.41 -5.54 48.89
CA ARG A 139 35.61 -6.20 49.44
C ARG A 139 35.23 -7.46 50.22
N ASN A 140 35.96 -8.55 49.98
CA ASN A 140 35.69 -9.89 50.52
C ASN A 140 34.27 -10.43 50.21
N ALA A 141 33.60 -9.95 49.15
CA ALA A 141 32.32 -10.53 48.74
C ALA A 141 32.49 -12.03 48.47
N PRO A 142 31.58 -12.90 48.98
CA PRO A 142 31.56 -14.30 48.60
C PRO A 142 31.30 -14.40 47.10
N ILE A 143 31.99 -15.32 46.43
CA ILE A 143 31.76 -15.58 45.00
C ILE A 143 30.28 -15.95 44.82
N PRO A 144 29.51 -15.20 44.02
CA PRO A 144 28.14 -15.58 43.73
C PRO A 144 28.14 -16.91 42.99
N ARG A 145 27.66 -17.97 43.64
CA ARG A 145 27.60 -19.32 43.03
C ARG A 145 26.39 -19.49 42.12
N ASP A 146 25.31 -18.74 42.36
CA ASP A 146 24.01 -18.84 41.68
C ASP A 146 23.44 -17.47 41.23
N ASP A 147 24.24 -16.38 41.23
CA ASP A 147 23.74 -15.09 40.76
C ASP A 147 23.78 -14.99 39.23
N PHE A 148 22.68 -15.39 38.60
CA PHE A 148 22.45 -15.28 37.16
C PHE A 148 22.50 -13.84 36.61
N GLN A 149 22.54 -12.80 37.46
CA GLN A 149 22.74 -11.42 36.99
C GLN A 149 24.20 -11.12 36.63
N THR A 150 25.16 -11.80 37.27
CA THR A 150 26.60 -11.60 37.05
C THR A 150 27.14 -12.63 36.04
N ALA A 151 27.46 -12.19 34.82
CA ALA A 151 27.89 -13.07 33.73
C ALA A 151 29.33 -13.62 33.92
N LEU A 152 30.21 -12.82 34.53
CA LEU A 152 31.61 -13.20 34.83
C LEU A 152 32.11 -12.41 36.05
N THR A 153 32.85 -13.07 36.93
CA THR A 153 33.60 -12.40 38.01
C THR A 153 35.10 -12.40 37.68
N ILE A 154 35.73 -11.24 37.65
CA ILE A 154 37.20 -11.11 37.49
C ILE A 154 37.81 -10.98 38.88
N ARG A 155 38.82 -11.79 39.22
CA ARG A 155 39.58 -11.63 40.46
C ARG A 155 40.99 -11.14 40.18
N LEU A 156 41.32 -9.95 40.70
CA LEU A 156 42.63 -9.34 40.55
C LEU A 156 43.56 -9.75 41.70
N LYS A 157 44.73 -10.31 41.38
CA LYS A 157 45.78 -10.70 42.34
C LYS A 157 47.12 -10.08 41.94
N PRO A 158 47.91 -9.53 42.87
CA PRO A 158 49.28 -9.11 42.57
C PRO A 158 50.15 -10.34 42.24
N GLY A 159 51.01 -10.22 41.23
CA GLY A 159 51.90 -11.28 40.75
C GLY A 159 53.14 -10.74 40.02
N PRO A 160 54.05 -11.60 39.53
CA PRO A 160 55.28 -11.15 38.86
C PRO A 160 55.07 -10.70 37.41
N SER A 161 53.98 -11.12 36.76
CA SER A 161 53.65 -10.83 35.36
C SER A 161 52.14 -10.63 35.21
N SER A 162 51.69 -10.17 34.04
CA SER A 162 50.25 -10.16 33.71
C SER A 162 49.87 -11.52 33.14
N SER A 163 48.90 -12.21 33.72
CA SER A 163 48.38 -13.48 33.18
C SER A 163 46.92 -13.70 33.58
N ALA A 164 46.13 -14.32 32.71
CA ALA A 164 44.75 -14.69 32.95
C ALA A 164 44.58 -16.22 33.01
N SER A 165 43.73 -16.70 33.91
CA SER A 165 43.32 -18.11 34.00
C SER A 165 41.85 -18.22 34.38
N LEU A 166 41.03 -18.79 33.49
CA LEU A 166 39.62 -19.04 33.74
C LEU A 166 39.44 -20.32 34.55
N ASN A 167 38.66 -20.26 35.63
CA ASN A 167 38.30 -21.41 36.44
C ASN A 167 37.41 -22.38 35.64
N ARG A 168 37.58 -23.70 35.77
CA ARG A 168 36.80 -24.70 35.01
C ARG A 168 35.35 -24.86 35.52
N GLU A 169 35.16 -24.72 36.82
CA GLU A 169 33.92 -25.05 37.54
C GLU A 169 33.04 -23.82 37.83
N SER A 170 33.60 -22.62 37.75
CA SER A 170 32.89 -21.36 38.04
C SER A 170 33.14 -20.30 36.97
N ALA A 171 32.25 -19.30 36.88
CA ALA A 171 32.42 -18.13 36.02
C ALA A 171 33.40 -17.11 36.65
N VAL A 172 34.61 -17.55 37.00
CA VAL A 172 35.65 -16.74 37.63
C VAL A 172 36.92 -16.70 36.77
N LEU A 173 37.31 -15.50 36.35
CA LEU A 173 38.55 -15.23 35.65
C LEU A 173 39.58 -14.67 36.64
N ASP A 174 40.53 -15.49 37.08
CA ASP A 174 41.66 -15.02 37.90
C ASP A 174 42.67 -14.31 36.99
N ILE A 175 42.96 -13.04 37.26
CA ILE A 175 43.97 -12.24 36.57
C ILE A 175 45.07 -11.86 37.56
N THR A 176 46.31 -12.25 37.27
CA THR A 176 47.48 -11.73 37.97
C THR A 176 48.01 -10.47 37.29
N TYR A 177 48.53 -9.52 38.06
CA TYR A 177 49.10 -8.28 37.55
C TYR A 177 50.35 -7.85 38.33
N PRO A 178 51.36 -7.26 37.68
CA PRO A 178 52.53 -6.75 38.37
C PRO A 178 52.24 -5.36 38.98
N PRO A 179 52.84 -5.01 40.14
CA PRO A 179 52.49 -3.77 40.87
C PRO A 179 52.66 -2.47 40.08
N ASN A 180 53.55 -2.46 39.07
CA ASN A 180 53.77 -1.32 38.18
C ASN A 180 52.67 -1.11 37.12
N HIS A 181 51.71 -2.03 36.98
CA HIS A 181 50.59 -1.90 36.04
C HIS A 181 49.32 -1.29 36.66
N VAL A 182 49.32 -0.99 37.97
CA VAL A 182 48.23 -0.31 38.66
C VAL A 182 48.01 1.09 38.06
N PRO A 183 46.76 1.48 37.72
CA PRO A 183 46.48 2.79 37.14
C PRO A 183 46.79 3.93 38.12
N SER A 184 47.66 4.86 37.72
CA SER A 184 47.73 6.18 38.36
C SER A 184 46.40 6.92 38.18
N LEU A 185 45.96 7.64 39.22
CA LEU A 185 44.72 8.44 39.21
C LEU A 185 44.70 9.52 38.11
N THR A 186 45.87 9.93 37.59
CA THR A 186 46.01 10.97 36.56
C THR A 186 46.22 10.43 35.14
N SER A 187 46.42 9.13 34.95
CA SER A 187 46.74 8.56 33.64
C SER A 187 45.48 8.32 32.79
N PRO A 188 45.47 8.69 31.49
CA PRO A 188 44.32 8.46 30.61
C PRO A 188 44.18 7.01 30.13
N SER A 189 45.18 6.17 30.37
CA SER A 189 45.19 4.74 30.04
C SER A 189 45.97 3.94 31.08
N SER A 190 45.76 2.62 31.10
CA SER A 190 46.46 1.69 31.98
C SER A 190 46.74 0.38 31.25
N PRO A 191 47.96 -0.19 31.37
CA PRO A 191 48.28 -1.48 30.76
C PRO A 191 47.42 -2.61 31.35
N LEU A 192 47.05 -2.52 32.63
CA LEU A 192 46.11 -3.47 33.25
C LEU A 192 44.71 -3.35 32.68
N ALA A 193 44.20 -2.12 32.48
CA ALA A 193 42.90 -1.91 31.83
C ALA A 193 42.88 -2.50 30.41
N SER A 194 43.87 -2.17 29.59
CA SER A 194 43.99 -2.73 28.23
C SER A 194 44.16 -4.25 28.20
N TYR A 195 44.84 -4.84 29.19
CA TYR A 195 44.94 -6.29 29.32
C TYR A 195 43.59 -6.93 29.63
N ILE A 196 42.88 -6.44 30.65
CA ILE A 196 41.53 -6.90 31.03
C ILE A 196 40.56 -6.77 29.84
N THR A 197 40.59 -5.65 29.11
CA THR A 197 39.76 -5.42 27.91
C THR A 197 40.01 -6.47 26.83
N ASN A 198 41.26 -6.83 26.55
CA ASN A 198 41.60 -7.85 25.55
C ASN A 198 41.16 -9.27 25.98
N GLU A 199 41.37 -9.63 27.25
CA GLU A 199 40.95 -10.93 27.80
C GLU A 199 39.42 -11.07 27.83
N LEU A 200 38.69 -10.00 28.16
CA LEU A 200 37.22 -9.98 28.08
C LEU A 200 36.72 -10.16 26.66
N ARG A 201 37.31 -9.44 25.68
CA ARG A 201 36.96 -9.61 24.26
C ARG A 201 37.22 -11.06 23.80
N ALA A 202 38.36 -11.66 24.18
CA ALA A 202 38.66 -13.04 23.86
C ALA A 202 37.66 -14.03 24.50
N THR A 203 37.25 -13.78 25.74
CA THR A 203 36.31 -14.63 26.50
C THR A 203 34.91 -14.65 25.87
N PHE A 204 34.42 -13.53 25.34
CA PHE A 204 33.07 -13.41 24.76
C PHE A 204 33.04 -13.47 23.22
N ALA A 205 34.18 -13.63 22.54
CA ALA A 205 34.26 -13.64 21.08
C ALA A 205 33.37 -14.71 20.41
N GLU A 206 33.31 -15.93 20.96
CA GLU A 206 32.45 -17.00 20.43
C GLU A 206 30.97 -16.58 20.49
N GLU A 207 30.52 -16.03 21.62
CA GLU A 207 29.15 -15.56 21.82
C GLU A 207 28.78 -14.42 20.85
N GLN A 208 29.65 -13.40 20.76
CA GLN A 208 29.46 -12.26 19.86
C GLN A 208 29.37 -12.71 18.39
N SER A 209 30.17 -13.69 17.99
CA SER A 209 30.13 -14.25 16.63
C SER A 209 28.82 -15.00 16.32
N ILE A 210 28.31 -15.79 17.27
CA ILE A 210 27.06 -16.54 17.10
C ILE A 210 25.86 -15.60 17.06
N ILE A 211 25.78 -14.64 17.99
CA ILE A 211 24.67 -13.68 18.08
C ILE A 211 24.63 -12.80 16.83
N SER A 212 25.76 -12.24 16.39
CA SER A 212 25.81 -11.42 15.16
C SER A 212 25.42 -12.22 13.92
N TYR A 213 25.81 -13.50 13.82
CA TYR A 213 25.36 -14.40 12.75
C TYR A 213 23.84 -14.63 12.77
N LEU A 214 23.25 -14.94 13.93
CA LEU A 214 21.80 -15.13 14.07
C LEU A 214 21.00 -13.86 13.68
N LEU A 215 21.45 -12.69 14.11
CA LEU A 215 20.81 -11.43 13.74
C LEU A 215 20.92 -11.16 12.23
N SER A 216 22.09 -11.40 11.63
CA SER A 216 22.32 -11.18 10.19
C SER A 216 21.55 -12.13 9.27
N THR A 217 21.31 -13.37 9.71
CA THR A 217 20.55 -14.38 8.95
C THR A 217 19.04 -14.23 9.12
N SER A 218 18.59 -13.46 10.10
CA SER A 218 17.18 -13.17 10.34
C SER A 218 16.64 -12.04 9.47
N SER A 219 15.32 -12.08 9.20
CA SER A 219 14.58 -11.04 8.48
C SER A 219 14.55 -9.67 9.19
N MET A 220 15.03 -9.60 10.43
CA MET A 220 15.11 -8.39 11.25
C MET A 220 16.35 -7.52 10.91
N SER A 221 17.25 -7.99 10.03
CA SER A 221 18.42 -7.24 9.58
C SER A 221 18.04 -6.14 8.56
N THR A 222 17.98 -4.89 9.02
CA THR A 222 17.69 -3.70 8.20
C THR A 222 18.91 -3.25 7.38
N GLY A 223 19.36 -4.08 6.43
CA GLY A 223 20.31 -3.72 5.37
C GLY A 223 21.76 -3.40 5.80
N VAL A 224 22.04 -3.31 7.11
CA VAL A 224 23.40 -3.20 7.64
C VAL A 224 24.10 -4.54 7.47
N ARG A 225 25.05 -4.62 6.54
CA ARG A 225 25.99 -5.74 6.47
C ARG A 225 26.68 -5.89 7.83
N PRO A 226 26.82 -7.10 8.40
CA PRO A 226 27.54 -7.29 9.65
C PRO A 226 29.02 -6.95 9.44
N GLN A 227 29.40 -5.71 9.76
CA GLN A 227 30.79 -5.32 9.93
C GLN A 227 31.31 -6.02 11.18
N GLY A 228 32.07 -7.11 11.01
CA GLY A 228 32.66 -7.88 12.11
C GLY A 228 32.83 -9.38 11.86
N LEU A 229 32.05 -10.00 10.96
CA LEU A 229 32.19 -11.43 10.65
C LEU A 229 33.03 -11.65 9.38
N SER A 230 34.11 -12.44 9.49
CA SER A 230 34.82 -12.96 8.32
C SER A 230 33.99 -14.04 7.62
N GLY A 231 34.18 -14.19 6.30
CA GLY A 231 33.43 -15.19 5.51
C GLY A 231 33.64 -16.62 6.01
N GLU A 232 34.86 -16.94 6.45
CA GLU A 232 35.22 -18.24 7.03
C GLU A 232 34.51 -18.49 8.36
N ALA A 233 34.44 -17.48 9.25
CA ALA A 233 33.69 -17.59 10.51
C ALA A 233 32.19 -17.80 10.25
N ALA A 234 31.61 -17.09 9.28
CA ALA A 234 30.21 -17.28 8.88
C ALA A 234 29.95 -18.69 8.33
N GLU A 235 30.88 -19.28 7.58
CA GLU A 235 30.77 -20.67 7.09
C GLU A 235 30.92 -21.72 8.21
N ALA A 236 31.83 -21.50 9.16
CA ALA A 236 31.95 -22.34 10.35
C ALA A 236 30.66 -22.31 11.20
N LEU A 237 30.08 -21.13 11.39
CA LEU A 237 28.82 -20.92 12.12
C LEU A 237 27.61 -21.50 11.39
N SER A 238 27.56 -21.44 10.05
CA SER A 238 26.47 -22.05 9.28
C SER A 238 26.53 -23.58 9.31
N LYS A 239 27.72 -24.17 9.18
CA LYS A 239 27.98 -25.61 9.38
C LYS A 239 27.57 -26.05 10.79
N ARG A 240 27.91 -25.29 11.83
CA ARG A 240 27.50 -25.56 13.22
C ARG A 240 25.99 -25.49 13.41
N THR A 241 25.35 -24.42 12.93
CA THR A 241 23.90 -24.21 13.05
C THR A 241 23.11 -25.33 12.36
N THR A 242 23.61 -25.80 11.21
CA THR A 242 23.02 -26.93 10.46
C THR A 242 23.19 -28.26 11.20
N ARG A 243 24.31 -28.46 11.91
CA ARG A 243 24.58 -29.65 12.72
C ARG A 243 23.76 -29.71 14.01
N SER A 244 23.51 -28.57 14.64
CA SER A 244 22.78 -28.47 15.90
C SER A 244 21.28 -28.71 15.74
N LEU A 245 20.67 -29.26 16.80
CA LEU A 245 19.23 -29.39 16.97
C LEU A 245 18.59 -28.00 17.07
N ARG A 246 17.43 -27.85 16.43
CA ARG A 246 16.51 -26.72 16.67
C ARG A 246 16.09 -26.73 18.13
N TYR A 247 15.90 -25.54 18.70
CA TYR A 247 15.46 -25.41 20.08
C TYR A 247 14.10 -26.10 20.26
N ALA A 248 14.00 -26.92 21.30
CA ALA A 248 12.76 -27.39 21.88
C ALA A 248 12.80 -27.19 23.40
N PRO A 249 11.65 -26.95 24.06
CA PRO A 249 11.58 -26.87 25.52
C PRO A 249 11.80 -28.23 26.20
N THR A 250 11.51 -29.33 25.48
CA THR A 250 11.70 -30.71 25.93
C THR A 250 12.36 -31.52 24.79
N TYR A 251 13.30 -32.41 25.12
CA TYR A 251 13.88 -33.40 24.21
C TYR A 251 13.65 -34.82 24.76
N HIS A 252 13.33 -35.77 23.88
CA HIS A 252 13.34 -37.20 24.20
C HIS A 252 14.72 -37.77 23.89
N LEU A 253 15.35 -38.45 24.85
CA LEU A 253 16.65 -39.09 24.68
C LEU A 253 16.46 -40.62 24.70
N THR A 254 16.71 -41.28 23.57
CA THR A 254 16.48 -42.73 23.44
C THR A 254 17.82 -43.47 23.43
N PHE A 255 18.13 -44.20 24.50
CA PHE A 255 19.34 -45.02 24.61
C PHE A 255 19.05 -46.45 24.14
N SER A 256 19.79 -46.92 23.15
CA SER A 256 19.50 -48.15 22.41
C SER A 256 20.71 -49.08 22.41
N LEU A 257 20.55 -50.32 22.89
CA LEU A 257 21.56 -51.39 22.72
C LEU A 257 21.17 -52.28 21.55
N PHE A 258 21.93 -52.22 20.46
CA PHE A 258 21.68 -52.97 19.22
C PHE A 258 22.76 -54.05 19.03
N THR A 259 22.33 -55.28 18.73
CA THR A 259 23.23 -56.43 18.56
C THR A 259 22.89 -57.19 17.29
N GLY A 260 23.87 -57.57 16.48
CA GLY A 260 23.64 -58.45 15.31
C GLY A 260 23.21 -59.87 15.71
N ASN A 261 23.51 -60.28 16.95
CA ASN A 261 23.28 -61.61 17.50
C ASN A 261 22.26 -61.59 18.65
N ALA A 262 21.99 -62.75 19.24
CA ALA A 262 21.12 -62.92 20.42
C ALA A 262 21.71 -62.35 21.73
N LEU A 263 23.00 -62.00 21.74
CA LEU A 263 23.76 -61.53 22.90
C LEU A 263 24.59 -60.29 22.52
N PRO A 264 24.92 -59.41 23.49
CA PRO A 264 24.35 -59.32 24.84
C PRO A 264 22.88 -58.91 24.84
N ASN A 265 22.09 -59.42 25.78
CA ASN A 265 20.65 -59.12 25.88
C ASN A 265 20.28 -58.27 27.11
N THR A 266 21.26 -57.97 27.96
CA THR A 266 21.09 -57.21 29.21
C THR A 266 22.25 -56.23 29.41
N TRP A 267 21.98 -55.14 30.13
CA TRP A 267 22.93 -54.05 30.35
C TRP A 267 22.56 -53.21 31.58
N ASP A 268 23.56 -52.67 32.27
CA ASP A 268 23.37 -51.85 33.49
C ASP A 268 23.09 -50.37 33.14
N ILE A 269 22.16 -50.11 32.22
CA ILE A 269 21.95 -48.77 31.67
C ILE A 269 21.47 -47.75 32.72
N GLU A 270 20.56 -48.11 33.63
CA GLU A 270 20.04 -47.14 34.61
C GLU A 270 21.15 -46.62 35.54
N ALA A 271 22.03 -47.51 36.01
CA ALA A 271 23.19 -47.15 36.83
C ALA A 271 24.18 -46.25 36.06
N ALA A 272 24.42 -46.55 34.78
CA ALA A 272 25.28 -45.73 33.91
C ALA A 272 24.65 -44.35 33.60
N LEU A 273 23.32 -44.29 33.43
CA LEU A 273 22.60 -43.03 33.24
C LEU A 273 22.66 -42.15 34.49
N ASP A 274 22.44 -42.74 35.67
CA ASP A 274 22.53 -42.03 36.96
C ASP A 274 23.93 -41.50 37.26
N GLU A 275 24.99 -42.27 36.95
CA GLU A 275 26.37 -41.86 37.20
C GLU A 275 26.86 -40.81 36.19
N TYR A 276 26.58 -40.98 34.88
CA TYR A 276 27.26 -40.20 33.83
C TYR A 276 26.37 -39.18 33.09
N ILE A 277 25.07 -39.43 32.96
CA ILE A 277 24.17 -38.60 32.11
C ILE A 277 23.28 -37.69 32.96
N ARG A 278 22.60 -38.21 33.98
CA ARG A 278 21.64 -37.45 34.79
C ARG A 278 22.24 -36.18 35.45
N PRO A 279 23.48 -36.18 35.97
CA PRO A 279 24.10 -34.96 36.51
C PRO A 279 24.25 -33.85 35.48
N MET A 280 24.57 -34.19 34.22
CA MET A 280 24.66 -33.24 33.11
C MET A 280 23.26 -32.72 32.71
N LEU A 281 22.23 -33.57 32.73
CA LEU A 281 20.86 -33.16 32.39
C LEU A 281 20.27 -32.21 33.43
N GLU A 282 20.50 -32.43 34.72
CA GLU A 282 20.07 -31.50 35.78
C GLU A 282 20.72 -30.12 35.64
N VAL A 283 21.98 -30.06 35.20
CA VAL A 283 22.68 -28.80 34.91
C VAL A 283 22.12 -28.09 33.66
N LEU A 284 21.59 -28.83 32.68
CA LEU A 284 20.94 -28.28 31.49
C LEU A 284 19.45 -27.91 31.70
N ARG A 285 18.84 -28.38 32.80
CA ARG A 285 17.42 -28.25 33.14
C ARG A 285 16.83 -26.84 33.08
N PRO A 286 17.56 -25.75 33.44
CA PRO A 286 17.03 -24.39 33.28
C PRO A 286 16.73 -24.01 31.82
N ILE A 287 17.42 -24.63 30.86
CA ILE A 287 17.37 -24.30 29.43
C ILE A 287 16.45 -25.27 28.67
N HIS A 288 16.51 -26.57 29.01
CA HIS A 288 15.80 -27.66 28.37
C HIS A 288 15.33 -28.72 29.39
N ASN A 289 14.13 -29.25 29.22
CA ASN A 289 13.69 -30.48 29.89
C ASN A 289 14.11 -31.71 29.07
N PHE A 290 14.33 -32.83 29.74
CA PHE A 290 14.68 -34.10 29.11
C PHE A 290 13.82 -35.24 29.67
N THR A 291 13.44 -36.15 28.79
CA THR A 291 12.85 -37.45 29.14
C THR A 291 13.73 -38.54 28.55
N ILE A 292 13.92 -39.65 29.28
CA ILE A 292 14.82 -40.73 28.87
C ILE A 292 13.99 -41.99 28.63
N ASP A 293 14.21 -42.61 27.47
CA ASP A 293 13.68 -43.92 27.10
C ASP A 293 14.85 -44.88 26.82
N THR A 294 14.73 -46.15 27.19
CA THR A 294 15.77 -47.17 26.97
C THR A 294 15.22 -48.37 26.22
N GLN A 295 15.95 -48.86 25.21
CA GLN A 295 15.55 -50.03 24.40
C GLN A 295 16.72 -50.98 24.14
N VAL A 296 16.42 -52.27 23.95
CA VAL A 296 17.37 -53.31 23.52
C VAL A 296 16.79 -53.99 22.28
N GLN A 297 17.55 -54.03 21.20
CA GLN A 297 17.16 -54.69 19.95
C GLN A 297 18.18 -55.76 19.58
N LEU A 298 17.72 -57.01 19.63
CA LEU A 298 18.49 -58.17 19.17
C LEU A 298 18.30 -58.38 17.67
N TYR A 299 19.27 -59.05 17.03
CA TYR A 299 19.29 -59.32 15.60
C TYR A 299 19.18 -58.06 14.70
N ALA A 300 19.70 -56.93 15.18
CA ALA A 300 19.82 -55.70 14.42
C ALA A 300 20.96 -55.81 13.40
N ILE A 301 20.65 -56.14 12.14
CA ILE A 301 21.64 -56.18 11.06
C ILE A 301 21.89 -54.74 10.56
N PRO A 302 23.13 -54.26 10.47
CA PRO A 302 23.44 -52.94 9.93
C PRO A 302 23.40 -52.95 8.39
N GLY A 303 23.07 -51.81 7.80
CA GLY A 303 22.96 -51.67 6.34
C GLY A 303 24.30 -51.80 5.59
N VAL A 304 25.44 -51.71 6.31
CA VAL A 304 26.79 -51.92 5.77
C VAL A 304 27.57 -52.83 6.72
N GLN A 305 28.17 -53.90 6.17
CA GLN A 305 28.89 -54.93 6.92
C GLN A 305 30.43 -54.86 6.73
N SER A 306 30.98 -53.65 6.60
CA SER A 306 32.44 -53.46 6.51
C SER A 306 33.09 -53.42 7.90
N GLN A 307 34.28 -54.01 8.02
CA GLN A 307 35.10 -53.93 9.25
C GLN A 307 35.64 -52.52 9.51
N VAL A 308 35.90 -51.75 8.45
CA VAL A 308 36.25 -50.32 8.54
C VAL A 308 35.18 -49.52 7.79
N LEU A 309 34.46 -48.67 8.53
CA LEU A 309 33.45 -47.78 7.98
C LEU A 309 34.12 -46.51 7.47
N SER A 310 34.01 -46.25 6.16
CA SER A 310 34.33 -44.95 5.57
C SER A 310 33.18 -43.97 5.82
N LYS A 311 33.46 -42.68 5.60
CA LYS A 311 32.52 -41.57 5.76
C LYS A 311 31.17 -41.78 5.03
N ASP A 312 31.20 -42.36 3.83
CA ASP A 312 30.01 -42.61 3.00
C ASP A 312 29.16 -43.79 3.51
N HIS A 313 29.75 -44.66 4.33
CA HIS A 313 29.04 -45.77 4.97
C HIS A 313 28.35 -45.39 6.28
N LEU A 314 28.70 -44.25 6.91
CA LEU A 314 28.21 -43.87 8.25
C LEU A 314 26.71 -43.59 8.34
N SER A 315 26.11 -42.97 7.31
CA SER A 315 24.65 -42.80 7.24
C SER A 315 23.95 -44.11 6.86
N SER A 316 24.57 -44.88 5.97
CA SER A 316 24.05 -46.13 5.42
C SER A 316 24.14 -47.32 6.40
N PHE A 317 24.93 -47.18 7.47
CA PHE A 317 25.00 -48.15 8.56
C PHE A 317 23.66 -48.31 9.29
N ILE A 318 22.91 -47.21 9.44
CA ILE A 318 21.60 -47.22 10.10
C ILE A 318 20.55 -47.79 9.16
N ASN A 319 20.12 -49.03 9.43
CA ASN A 319 19.01 -49.64 8.70
C ASN A 319 17.66 -49.16 9.24
N ALA A 320 17.29 -47.92 8.90
CA ALA A 320 16.04 -47.30 9.34
C ALA A 320 14.76 -48.01 8.85
N ALA A 321 14.87 -48.96 7.91
CA ALA A 321 13.74 -49.79 7.46
C ALA A 321 13.51 -51.02 8.35
N GLU A 322 14.55 -51.53 9.00
CA GLU A 322 14.49 -52.75 9.83
C GLU A 322 14.60 -52.46 11.34
N TRP A 323 15.19 -51.34 11.74
CA TRP A 323 15.38 -50.99 13.14
C TRP A 323 14.17 -50.23 13.69
N PRO A 324 13.36 -50.82 14.62
CA PRO A 324 12.21 -50.14 15.20
C PRO A 324 12.66 -49.13 16.26
N LEU A 325 13.17 -47.98 15.80
CA LEU A 325 13.49 -46.85 16.67
C LEU A 325 12.20 -46.38 17.37
N SER A 326 12.21 -46.32 18.71
CA SER A 326 11.07 -45.85 19.51
C SER A 326 10.54 -44.52 18.96
N PRO A 327 9.26 -44.47 18.49
CA PRO A 327 8.72 -43.29 17.82
C PRO A 327 8.60 -42.12 18.80
N SER A 328 8.80 -40.89 18.30
CA SER A 328 8.71 -39.66 19.09
C SER A 328 7.35 -39.55 19.80
N ILE A 329 7.37 -39.56 21.13
CA ILE A 329 6.16 -39.46 21.95
C ILE A 329 5.68 -38.00 21.98
N GLY A 330 4.72 -37.67 21.11
CA GLY A 330 4.09 -36.35 21.07
C GLY A 330 4.80 -35.36 20.14
N LYS A 331 5.01 -34.12 20.63
CA LYS A 331 5.53 -32.99 19.81
C LYS A 331 7.03 -32.73 19.95
N ALA A 332 7.70 -33.34 20.92
CA ALA A 332 9.09 -33.04 21.22
C ALA A 332 10.05 -33.88 20.37
N PRO A 333 11.18 -33.32 19.91
CA PRO A 333 12.15 -34.03 19.08
C PRO A 333 12.90 -35.12 19.87
N THR A 334 13.14 -36.24 19.20
CA THR A 334 13.91 -37.38 19.74
C THR A 334 15.38 -37.32 19.30
N VAL A 335 16.28 -37.60 20.23
CA VAL A 335 17.73 -37.74 20.02
C VAL A 335 18.12 -39.18 20.32
N ASN A 336 18.71 -39.86 19.34
CA ASN A 336 19.00 -41.30 19.40
C ASN A 336 20.46 -41.56 19.82
N PHE A 337 20.65 -42.31 20.89
CA PHE A 337 21.96 -42.78 21.34
C PHE A 337 22.04 -44.29 21.17
N VAL A 338 22.72 -44.76 20.13
CA VAL A 338 22.82 -46.18 19.79
C VAL A 338 24.18 -46.71 20.16
N ILE A 339 24.23 -47.74 21.00
CA ILE A 339 25.40 -48.61 21.18
C ILE A 339 25.17 -49.83 20.30
N TYR A 340 26.02 -50.01 19.28
CA TYR A 340 26.04 -51.21 18.47
C TYR A 340 27.19 -52.12 18.91
N ILE A 341 26.87 -53.38 19.22
CA ILE A 341 27.89 -54.37 19.60
C ILE A 341 28.50 -54.97 18.34
N GLY A 342 29.79 -54.69 18.11
CA GLY A 342 30.50 -55.12 16.92
C GLY A 342 31.99 -54.81 16.96
N ASN A 343 32.76 -55.52 16.13
CA ASN A 343 34.21 -55.32 15.97
C ASN A 343 34.59 -54.26 14.92
N GLN A 344 33.61 -53.56 14.36
CA GLN A 344 33.83 -52.55 13.34
C GLN A 344 34.48 -51.29 13.92
N THR A 345 35.19 -50.53 13.09
CA THR A 345 35.80 -49.24 13.44
C THR A 345 35.52 -48.20 12.37
N VAL A 346 35.55 -46.91 12.70
CA VAL A 346 35.44 -45.81 11.72
C VAL A 346 36.84 -45.38 11.29
N GLY A 347 37.11 -45.42 10.00
CA GLY A 347 38.35 -44.87 9.44
C GLY A 347 38.28 -43.35 9.31
N LEU A 348 39.30 -42.65 9.83
CA LEU A 348 39.48 -41.22 9.60
C LEU A 348 40.39 -40.99 8.37
N ASP A 349 40.32 -39.79 7.78
CA ASP A 349 41.07 -39.42 6.56
C ASP A 349 42.62 -39.37 6.75
N ALA A 350 43.13 -39.74 7.93
CA ALA A 350 44.55 -39.92 8.23
C ALA A 350 44.84 -41.39 8.61
N GLU A 351 45.83 -42.00 7.95
CA GLU A 351 46.05 -43.47 7.84
C GLU A 351 46.40 -44.23 9.14
N SER A 352 46.09 -43.73 10.34
CA SER A 352 46.41 -44.40 11.62
C SER A 352 45.45 -44.16 12.78
N GLU A 353 44.43 -43.29 12.65
CA GLU A 353 43.47 -43.07 13.74
C GLU A 353 42.09 -43.63 13.38
N THR A 354 41.58 -44.55 14.21
CA THR A 354 40.22 -45.09 14.09
C THR A 354 39.34 -44.58 15.22
N SER A 355 38.12 -44.13 14.88
CA SER A 355 37.11 -43.73 15.87
C SER A 355 36.17 -44.90 16.17
N GLN A 356 35.69 -44.98 17.41
CA GLN A 356 34.63 -45.89 17.83
C GLN A 356 33.23 -45.25 17.75
N SER A 357 33.10 -43.97 17.40
CA SER A 357 31.79 -43.31 17.33
C SER A 357 31.71 -42.22 16.28
N TRP A 358 30.48 -41.88 15.89
CA TRP A 358 30.19 -40.70 15.08
C TRP A 358 28.84 -40.07 15.47
N MET A 359 28.76 -38.76 15.28
CA MET A 359 27.55 -37.96 15.50
C MET A 359 26.83 -37.74 14.16
N ILE A 360 25.53 -37.99 14.13
CA ILE A 360 24.68 -37.72 12.98
C ILE A 360 23.90 -36.41 13.24
N PRO A 361 24.10 -35.37 12.42
CA PRO A 361 23.42 -34.08 12.53
C PRO A 361 21.92 -34.22 12.74
N GLN A 362 21.38 -33.48 13.70
CA GLN A 362 19.94 -33.44 14.05
C GLN A 362 19.28 -34.79 14.41
N TRP A 363 20.05 -35.88 14.54
CA TRP A 363 19.50 -37.22 14.82
C TRP A 363 20.04 -37.85 16.11
N GLY A 364 21.36 -37.78 16.36
CA GLY A 364 21.95 -38.50 17.50
C GLY A 364 23.40 -38.97 17.31
N THR A 365 23.77 -40.05 17.98
CA THR A 365 25.11 -40.67 17.96
C THR A 365 25.01 -42.19 17.84
N VAL A 366 25.95 -42.78 17.09
CA VAL A 366 26.22 -44.22 17.11
C VAL A 366 27.60 -44.47 17.71
N TYR A 367 27.69 -45.44 18.62
CA TYR A 367 28.91 -45.92 19.25
C TYR A 367 29.09 -47.42 18.95
N LEU A 368 30.27 -47.80 18.48
CA LEU A 368 30.68 -49.18 18.21
C LEU A 368 31.41 -49.72 19.44
N LEU A 369 30.75 -50.59 20.21
CA LEU A 369 31.34 -51.21 21.39
C LEU A 369 31.83 -52.61 21.02
N SER A 370 33.15 -52.79 21.00
CA SER A 370 33.78 -54.10 20.83
C SER A 370 33.71 -54.87 22.14
N GLN A 371 33.02 -56.01 22.12
CA GLN A 371 32.83 -56.90 23.26
C GLN A 371 32.95 -58.36 22.78
N PRO A 372 33.47 -59.31 23.59
CA PRO A 372 33.58 -60.71 23.17
C PRO A 372 32.22 -61.34 22.90
N ASP A 373 32.10 -62.15 21.83
CA ASP A 373 30.86 -62.79 21.38
C ASP A 373 30.17 -63.68 22.44
N THR A 374 30.91 -64.07 23.49
CA THR A 374 30.43 -64.90 24.61
C THR A 374 29.78 -64.09 25.74
N ALA A 375 29.87 -62.76 25.72
CA ALA A 375 29.35 -61.92 26.81
C ALA A 375 27.84 -61.70 26.68
N SER A 376 27.08 -62.14 27.67
CA SER A 376 25.61 -61.98 27.72
C SER A 376 25.13 -60.63 28.24
N HIS A 377 26.00 -59.89 28.94
CA HIS A 377 25.66 -58.68 29.69
C HIS A 377 26.69 -57.56 29.47
N VAL A 378 26.23 -56.30 29.45
CA VAL A 378 27.08 -55.11 29.35
C VAL A 378 27.11 -54.38 30.69
N SER A 379 28.26 -54.42 31.37
CA SER A 379 28.42 -53.81 32.70
C SER A 379 28.55 -52.28 32.66
N THR A 380 28.22 -51.61 33.77
CA THR A 380 28.38 -50.15 33.94
C THR A 380 29.79 -49.66 33.55
N ALA A 381 30.84 -50.44 33.85
CA ALA A 381 32.22 -50.10 33.52
C ALA A 381 32.48 -50.06 32.00
N ALA A 382 31.84 -50.94 31.22
CA ALA A 382 31.90 -50.93 29.76
C ALA A 382 31.10 -49.77 29.15
N LEU A 383 29.98 -49.39 29.79
CA LEU A 383 29.14 -48.27 29.35
C LEU A 383 29.76 -46.88 29.60
N LYS A 384 30.79 -46.77 30.43
CA LYS A 384 31.44 -45.49 30.80
C LYS A 384 31.89 -44.67 29.60
N GLN A 385 32.64 -45.25 28.65
CA GLN A 385 33.13 -44.53 27.47
C GLN A 385 31.99 -44.14 26.49
N PRO A 386 31.04 -45.04 26.16
CA PRO A 386 29.81 -44.67 25.46
C PRO A 386 29.05 -43.49 26.11
N MET A 387 28.80 -43.52 27.42
CA MET A 387 28.04 -42.46 28.11
C MET A 387 28.78 -41.11 28.08
N LEU A 388 30.09 -41.09 28.34
CA LEU A 388 30.87 -39.84 28.25
C LEU A 388 30.88 -39.26 26.82
N THR A 389 30.92 -40.14 25.81
CA THR A 389 30.86 -39.78 24.39
C THR A 389 29.47 -39.21 24.03
N PHE A 390 28.41 -39.87 24.48
CA PHE A 390 27.02 -39.40 24.32
C PHE A 390 26.80 -38.05 25.02
N GLY A 391 27.39 -37.80 26.19
CA GLY A 391 27.35 -36.49 26.85
C GLY A 391 28.02 -35.39 26.02
N GLY A 392 29.25 -35.63 25.53
CA GLY A 392 29.95 -34.70 24.65
C GLY A 392 29.21 -34.41 23.34
N HIS A 393 28.65 -35.44 22.71
CA HIS A 393 27.85 -35.29 21.50
C HIS A 393 26.49 -34.64 21.76
N LEU A 394 25.83 -34.87 22.90
CA LEU A 394 24.60 -34.16 23.28
C LEU A 394 24.88 -32.66 23.40
N LEU A 395 25.96 -32.28 24.08
CA LEU A 395 26.38 -30.88 24.19
C LEU A 395 26.68 -30.24 22.81
N SER A 396 27.27 -31.00 21.88
CA SER A 396 27.48 -30.58 20.49
C SER A 396 26.17 -30.42 19.71
N LEU A 397 25.26 -31.41 19.81
CA LEU A 397 23.93 -31.38 19.18
C LEU A 397 23.05 -30.27 19.72
N LEU A 398 23.08 -29.98 21.02
CA LEU A 398 22.41 -28.82 21.62
C LEU A 398 23.04 -27.47 21.22
N GLY A 399 24.19 -27.49 20.54
CA GLY A 399 24.86 -26.30 20.02
C GLY A 399 25.71 -25.55 21.05
N THR A 400 26.01 -26.17 22.20
CA THR A 400 26.71 -25.51 23.32
C THR A 400 28.05 -24.91 22.91
N PRO A 401 28.42 -23.72 23.44
CA PRO A 401 29.74 -23.11 23.24
C PRO A 401 30.89 -24.05 23.59
N GLN A 402 32.03 -23.89 22.93
CA GLN A 402 33.21 -24.71 23.18
C GLN A 402 34.22 -23.99 24.08
N SER A 403 34.27 -22.66 24.03
CA SER A 403 35.07 -21.81 24.91
C SER A 403 34.39 -21.57 26.27
N GLY A 404 35.18 -21.35 27.32
CA GLY A 404 34.69 -20.95 28.64
C GLY A 404 34.45 -22.07 29.65
N SER A 405 34.16 -21.67 30.90
CA SER A 405 33.80 -22.58 31.99
C SER A 405 32.39 -23.16 31.80
N LEU A 406 32.04 -24.25 32.50
CA LEU A 406 30.72 -24.87 32.34
C LEU A 406 29.56 -23.88 32.60
N PRO A 407 29.54 -23.09 33.70
CA PRO A 407 28.50 -22.08 33.92
C PRO A 407 28.48 -20.99 32.84
N LEU A 408 29.65 -20.53 32.37
CA LEU A 408 29.73 -19.51 31.32
C LEU A 408 29.09 -20.03 30.03
N ARG A 409 29.46 -21.24 29.58
CA ARG A 409 28.91 -21.91 28.39
C ARG A 409 27.39 -22.07 28.45
N LEU A 410 26.85 -22.42 29.62
CA LEU A 410 25.40 -22.56 29.83
C LEU A 410 24.69 -21.21 29.78
N SER A 411 25.26 -20.17 30.41
CA SER A 411 24.70 -18.81 30.35
C SER A 411 24.66 -18.28 28.91
N THR A 412 25.74 -18.49 28.16
CA THR A 412 25.87 -18.14 26.73
C THR A 412 24.87 -18.93 25.88
N LEU A 413 24.70 -20.23 26.13
CA LEU A 413 23.66 -21.03 25.47
C LEU A 413 22.27 -20.47 25.74
N GLY A 414 21.96 -20.10 27.00
CA GLY A 414 20.68 -19.49 27.37
C GLY A 414 20.39 -18.21 26.57
N ARG A 415 21.38 -17.31 26.45
CA ARG A 415 21.27 -16.06 25.66
C ARG A 415 21.13 -16.33 24.16
N ILE A 416 21.91 -17.27 23.60
CA ILE A 416 21.79 -17.71 22.20
C ILE A 416 20.38 -18.25 21.92
N ARG A 417 19.83 -19.10 22.82
CA ARG A 417 18.49 -19.67 22.66
C ARG A 417 17.36 -18.65 22.87
N SER A 418 17.50 -17.71 23.80
CA SER A 418 16.58 -16.56 23.93
C SER A 418 16.51 -15.76 22.63
N THR A 419 17.67 -15.51 22.01
CA THR A 419 17.79 -14.81 20.73
C THR A 419 17.13 -15.59 19.60
N ASP A 420 17.48 -16.86 19.40
CA ASP A 420 16.89 -17.74 18.37
C ASP A 420 15.34 -17.78 18.48
N LEU A 421 14.81 -17.95 19.69
CA LEU A 421 13.37 -17.95 19.95
C LEU A 421 12.70 -16.60 19.67
N LEU A 422 13.29 -15.49 20.11
CA LEU A 422 12.75 -14.14 19.87
C LEU A 422 12.70 -13.81 18.37
N LEU A 423 13.74 -14.18 17.61
CA LEU A 423 13.80 -14.02 16.16
C LEU A 423 12.75 -14.91 15.46
N ARG A 424 12.63 -16.17 15.88
CA ARG A 424 11.66 -17.12 15.32
C ARG A 424 10.20 -16.69 15.59
N ALA A 425 9.86 -16.37 16.84
CA ALA A 425 8.52 -15.88 17.21
C ALA A 425 8.14 -14.60 16.45
N SER A 426 9.08 -13.65 16.31
CA SER A 426 8.89 -12.42 15.51
C SER A 426 8.65 -12.73 14.03
N SER A 427 9.37 -13.71 13.47
CA SER A 427 9.19 -14.17 12.09
C SER A 427 7.86 -14.91 11.87
N THR A 428 7.43 -15.74 12.82
CA THR A 428 6.11 -16.42 12.80
C THR A 428 4.98 -15.39 12.87
N LEU A 429 5.06 -14.35 13.73
CA LEU A 429 4.11 -13.23 13.71
C LEU A 429 4.10 -12.49 12.36
N GLY A 430 5.27 -12.19 11.78
CA GLY A 430 5.35 -11.56 10.47
C GLY A 430 4.72 -12.40 9.36
N SER A 431 4.88 -13.73 9.43
CA SER A 431 4.30 -14.69 8.50
C SER A 431 2.78 -14.75 8.66
N LEU A 432 2.26 -14.75 9.90
CA LEU A 432 0.83 -14.66 10.20
C LEU A 432 0.22 -13.35 9.68
N ALA A 433 0.91 -12.21 9.85
CA ALA A 433 0.46 -10.92 9.34
C ALA A 433 0.38 -10.90 7.81
N ARG A 434 1.40 -11.42 7.13
CA ARG A 434 1.44 -11.53 5.66
C ARG A 434 0.37 -12.49 5.12
N LEU A 435 0.15 -13.62 5.79
CA LEU A 435 -0.93 -14.57 5.47
C LEU A 435 -2.32 -13.92 5.60
N SER A 436 -2.55 -13.19 6.70
CA SER A 436 -3.79 -12.45 6.96
C SER A 436 -4.07 -11.38 5.89
N LEU A 437 -3.02 -10.70 5.39
CA LEU A 437 -3.14 -9.75 4.29
C LEU A 437 -3.38 -10.42 2.94
N ALA A 438 -2.71 -11.54 2.66
CA ALA A 438 -2.80 -12.25 1.39
C ALA A 438 -4.13 -13.00 1.18
N LEU A 439 -4.71 -13.53 2.26
CA LEU A 439 -5.95 -14.33 2.23
C LEU A 439 -7.06 -13.64 3.03
N PRO A 440 -7.73 -12.61 2.47
CA PRO A 440 -8.75 -11.84 3.21
C PRO A 440 -10.00 -12.64 3.59
N SER A 441 -10.21 -13.80 2.97
CA SER A 441 -11.30 -14.75 3.23
C SER A 441 -11.01 -15.77 4.34
N ILE A 442 -9.82 -15.79 4.94
CA ILE A 442 -9.51 -16.68 6.07
C ILE A 442 -10.25 -16.21 7.34
N SER A 443 -10.78 -17.14 8.12
CA SER A 443 -11.26 -16.81 9.47
C SER A 443 -10.10 -16.58 10.42
N ILE A 444 -10.29 -15.63 11.33
CA ILE A 444 -9.34 -15.35 12.40
C ILE A 444 -10.14 -15.41 13.71
N PRO A 445 -10.06 -16.53 14.46
CA PRO A 445 -10.78 -16.68 15.72
C PRO A 445 -10.14 -15.81 16.81
N ARG A 446 -10.86 -15.61 17.92
CA ARG A 446 -10.35 -14.86 19.07
C ARG A 446 -9.10 -15.49 19.68
N SER A 447 -9.00 -16.82 19.70
CA SER A 447 -7.83 -17.57 20.17
C SER A 447 -6.52 -17.18 19.48
N VAL A 448 -6.58 -16.79 18.19
CA VAL A 448 -5.43 -16.31 17.41
C VAL A 448 -5.10 -14.86 17.76
N ALA A 449 -6.10 -13.99 17.93
CA ALA A 449 -5.87 -12.62 18.40
C ALA A 449 -5.29 -12.58 19.82
N ASP A 450 -5.80 -13.42 20.73
CA ASP A 450 -5.29 -13.60 22.09
C ASP A 450 -3.84 -14.14 22.08
N GLY A 451 -3.56 -15.12 21.21
CA GLY A 451 -2.21 -15.66 21.00
C GLY A 451 -1.22 -14.61 20.48
N VAL A 452 -1.61 -13.82 19.46
CA VAL A 452 -0.82 -12.69 18.95
C VAL A 452 -0.58 -11.64 20.03
N SER A 453 -1.59 -11.30 20.83
CA SER A 453 -1.46 -10.34 21.93
C SER A 453 -0.47 -10.81 23.00
N LYS A 454 -0.59 -12.07 23.43
CA LYS A 454 0.35 -12.70 24.38
C LYS A 454 1.77 -12.78 23.82
N THR A 455 1.90 -13.17 22.55
CA THR A 455 3.19 -13.25 21.87
C THR A 455 3.88 -11.90 21.88
N MET A 456 3.21 -10.82 21.46
CA MET A 456 3.80 -9.48 21.49
C MET A 456 4.18 -9.07 22.92
N HIS A 457 3.34 -9.32 23.92
CA HIS A 457 3.64 -8.98 25.31
C HIS A 457 4.88 -9.73 25.83
N HIS A 458 4.99 -11.03 25.56
CA HIS A 458 6.16 -11.81 25.95
C HIS A 458 7.40 -11.51 25.08
N LEU A 459 7.24 -11.06 23.83
CA LEU A 459 8.34 -10.51 23.02
C LEU A 459 8.86 -9.18 23.60
N GLU A 460 7.98 -8.29 24.08
CA GLU A 460 8.38 -7.05 24.77
C GLU A 460 9.17 -7.37 26.05
N LEU A 461 8.69 -8.31 26.87
CA LEU A 461 9.40 -8.76 28.09
C LEU A 461 10.71 -9.50 27.79
N ALA A 462 10.73 -10.37 26.78
CA ALA A 462 11.95 -11.06 26.35
C ALA A 462 12.99 -10.06 25.79
N CYS A 463 12.54 -9.05 25.04
CA CYS A 463 13.39 -7.97 24.53
C CYS A 463 14.06 -7.17 25.66
N ALA A 464 13.36 -6.97 26.78
CA ALA A 464 13.89 -6.25 27.93
C ALA A 464 14.92 -7.05 28.75
N ASP A 465 14.84 -8.38 28.77
CA ASP A 465 15.71 -9.27 29.57
C ASP A 465 16.56 -10.25 28.74
N LEU A 466 16.99 -9.91 27.51
CA LEU A 466 17.83 -10.81 26.68
C LEU A 466 19.14 -11.28 27.37
N GLY A 467 19.65 -10.50 28.33
CA GLY A 467 20.84 -10.85 29.10
C GLY A 467 20.58 -11.82 30.26
N GLY A 468 19.32 -11.93 30.72
CA GLY A 468 18.94 -12.64 31.93
C GLY A 468 18.22 -13.98 31.70
N PRO A 469 17.95 -14.73 32.78
CA PRO A 469 17.27 -16.02 32.69
C PRO A 469 15.75 -15.90 32.39
N GLN A 470 15.11 -14.76 32.68
CA GLN A 470 13.68 -14.57 32.42
C GLN A 470 13.42 -14.29 30.93
N GLY A 471 14.39 -13.67 30.23
CA GLY A 471 14.37 -13.48 28.78
C GLY A 471 14.15 -14.78 28.01
N LEU A 472 14.83 -15.87 28.39
CA LEU A 472 14.63 -17.19 27.79
C LEU A 472 13.22 -17.75 28.06
N MET A 473 12.69 -17.57 29.28
CA MET A 473 11.34 -18.01 29.63
C MET A 473 10.28 -17.26 28.80
N HIS A 474 10.39 -15.94 28.70
CA HIS A 474 9.46 -15.13 27.91
C HIS A 474 9.59 -15.40 26.40
N ALA A 475 10.80 -15.59 25.88
CA ALA A 475 11.02 -15.96 24.48
C ALA A 475 10.39 -17.33 24.13
N ARG A 476 10.45 -18.30 25.06
CA ARG A 476 9.79 -19.62 24.93
C ARG A 476 8.27 -19.48 24.87
N ILE A 477 7.66 -18.74 25.79
CA ILE A 477 6.19 -18.52 25.80
C ILE A 477 5.74 -17.76 24.55
N ALA A 478 6.53 -16.79 24.09
CA ALA A 478 6.26 -16.07 22.86
C ALA A 478 6.28 -16.99 21.63
N GLU A 479 7.28 -17.86 21.48
CA GLU A 479 7.34 -18.81 20.37
C GLU A 479 6.18 -19.81 20.41
N GLU A 480 5.88 -20.37 21.59
CA GLU A 480 4.77 -21.32 21.74
C GLU A 480 3.41 -20.68 21.39
N GLU A 481 3.12 -19.47 21.88
CA GLU A 481 1.87 -18.76 21.56
C GLU A 481 1.82 -18.29 20.09
N ALA A 482 2.97 -17.95 19.47
CA ALA A 482 3.06 -17.58 18.06
C ALA A 482 2.76 -18.78 17.15
N GLU A 483 3.39 -19.92 17.41
CA GLU A 483 3.19 -21.17 16.68
C GLU A 483 1.76 -21.70 16.89
N ARG A 484 1.22 -21.60 18.12
CA ARG A 484 -0.18 -21.94 18.42
C ARG A 484 -1.16 -21.06 17.64
N ALA A 485 -0.89 -19.76 17.53
CA ALA A 485 -1.71 -18.84 16.76
C ALA A 485 -1.59 -19.08 15.23
N PHE A 486 -0.39 -19.39 14.73
CA PHE A 486 -0.15 -19.65 13.30
C PHE A 486 -0.76 -20.99 12.83
N PHE A 487 -0.65 -22.04 13.63
CA PHE A 487 -1.16 -23.39 13.32
C PHE A 487 -2.55 -23.68 13.92
N GLU A 488 -3.33 -22.65 14.25
CA GLU A 488 -4.69 -22.82 14.77
C GLU A 488 -5.59 -23.53 13.74
N LYS A 489 -6.11 -24.71 14.11
CA LYS A 489 -6.82 -25.64 13.21
C LYS A 489 -7.98 -25.01 12.43
N SER A 490 -8.67 -24.04 13.02
CA SER A 490 -9.83 -23.38 12.42
C SER A 490 -9.49 -22.46 11.26
N MET A 491 -8.27 -21.90 11.21
CA MET A 491 -7.83 -21.05 10.09
C MET A 491 -7.62 -21.89 8.81
N VAL A 492 -7.02 -23.08 8.95
CA VAL A 492 -6.75 -23.99 7.82
C VAL A 492 -8.05 -24.60 7.29
N GLY A 493 -8.99 -24.95 8.17
CA GLY A 493 -10.23 -25.66 7.79
C GLY A 493 -11.22 -24.86 6.94
N GLN A 494 -11.06 -23.53 6.80
CA GLN A 494 -12.02 -22.66 6.09
C GLN A 494 -11.53 -22.15 4.73
N LEU A 495 -10.33 -22.53 4.28
CA LEU A 495 -9.79 -22.16 2.96
C LEU A 495 -10.64 -22.63 1.75
N TYR A 496 -11.60 -23.55 1.98
CA TYR A 496 -12.29 -24.32 0.95
C TYR A 496 -13.66 -23.79 0.48
N PHE A 497 -14.11 -22.63 0.95
CA PHE A 497 -15.36 -22.00 0.49
C PHE A 497 -15.15 -20.64 -0.20
N PRO A 498 -14.67 -20.65 -1.47
CA PRO A 498 -14.76 -19.50 -2.37
C PRO A 498 -16.17 -18.92 -2.44
N ASP A 499 -16.30 -17.62 -2.66
CA ASP A 499 -17.60 -16.93 -2.68
C ASP A 499 -18.49 -17.42 -3.85
N GLU A 500 -17.88 -17.93 -4.91
CA GLU A 500 -18.54 -18.62 -6.03
C GLU A 500 -19.35 -19.84 -5.55
N HIS A 501 -18.81 -20.63 -4.61
CA HIS A 501 -19.51 -21.78 -4.05
C HIS A 501 -20.67 -21.35 -3.16
N LYS A 502 -20.55 -20.24 -2.42
CA LYS A 502 -21.68 -19.66 -1.66
C LYS A 502 -22.80 -19.27 -2.61
N ILE A 503 -22.48 -18.55 -3.70
CA ILE A 503 -23.46 -18.16 -4.72
C ILE A 503 -24.11 -19.39 -5.36
N ALA A 504 -23.33 -20.41 -5.73
CA ALA A 504 -23.83 -21.64 -6.33
C ALA A 504 -24.84 -22.41 -5.44
N VAL A 505 -24.65 -22.40 -4.12
CA VAL A 505 -25.60 -23.01 -3.16
C VAL A 505 -26.87 -22.17 -2.99
N TYR A 506 -26.77 -20.84 -2.97
CA TYR A 506 -27.94 -19.97 -2.80
C TYR A 506 -28.76 -19.74 -4.08
N LEU A 507 -28.16 -19.87 -5.27
CA LEU A 507 -28.83 -19.58 -6.55
C LEU A 507 -30.09 -20.45 -6.80
N PRO A 508 -30.10 -21.78 -6.55
CA PRO A 508 -31.30 -22.61 -6.75
C PRO A 508 -32.41 -22.30 -5.73
N LEU A 509 -32.05 -21.90 -4.51
CA LEU A 509 -32.98 -21.60 -3.42
C LEU A 509 -33.65 -20.23 -3.60
N LEU A 510 -32.88 -19.22 -4.01
CA LEU A 510 -33.36 -17.83 -4.13
C LEU A 510 -33.85 -17.49 -5.55
N GLY A 511 -33.33 -18.15 -6.59
CA GLY A 511 -33.65 -17.88 -7.99
C GLY A 511 -35.15 -17.86 -8.31
N PRO A 512 -35.94 -18.89 -7.92
CA PRO A 512 -37.39 -18.93 -8.17
C PRO A 512 -38.19 -17.78 -7.53
N VAL A 513 -37.69 -17.19 -6.45
CA VAL A 513 -38.32 -16.05 -5.75
C VAL A 513 -37.81 -14.72 -6.32
N PHE A 514 -36.51 -14.64 -6.59
CA PHE A 514 -35.85 -13.42 -7.06
C PHE A 514 -36.23 -13.07 -8.51
N VAL A 515 -36.34 -14.05 -9.40
CA VAL A 515 -36.65 -13.82 -10.82
C VAL A 515 -38.01 -13.12 -11.02
N PRO A 516 -39.14 -13.59 -10.43
CA PRO A 516 -40.42 -12.88 -10.52
C PRO A 516 -40.40 -11.47 -9.90
N LEU A 517 -39.72 -11.30 -8.76
CA LEU A 517 -39.58 -9.98 -8.11
C LEU A 517 -38.75 -8.99 -8.94
N LEU A 518 -37.71 -9.48 -9.64
CA LEU A 518 -36.89 -8.68 -10.54
C LEU A 518 -37.64 -8.31 -11.82
N LEU A 519 -38.38 -9.25 -12.44
CA LEU A 519 -39.26 -8.93 -13.58
C LEU A 519 -40.35 -7.93 -13.17
N GLY A 520 -40.93 -8.09 -11.98
CA GLY A 520 -41.87 -7.14 -11.39
C GLY A 520 -41.27 -5.74 -11.28
N LEU A 521 -40.08 -5.62 -10.67
CA LEU A 521 -39.35 -4.35 -10.54
C LEU A 521 -38.97 -3.74 -11.90
N ILE A 522 -38.49 -4.54 -12.85
CA ILE A 522 -38.13 -4.05 -14.20
C ILE A 522 -39.35 -3.50 -14.93
N ASN A 523 -40.49 -4.18 -14.85
CA ASN A 523 -41.73 -3.73 -15.49
C ASN A 523 -42.27 -2.46 -14.80
N GLU A 524 -42.16 -2.37 -13.48
CA GLU A 524 -42.55 -1.21 -12.69
C GLU A 524 -41.63 -0.01 -12.97
N ALA A 525 -40.31 -0.20 -13.00
CA ALA A 525 -39.33 0.82 -13.35
C ALA A 525 -39.49 1.28 -14.80
N LYS A 526 -39.74 0.38 -15.76
CA LYS A 526 -40.09 0.74 -17.14
C LYS A 526 -41.37 1.59 -17.19
N ARG A 527 -42.37 1.30 -16.35
CA ARG A 527 -43.60 2.11 -16.26
C ARG A 527 -43.30 3.49 -15.69
N LEU A 528 -42.59 3.58 -14.56
CA LEU A 528 -42.19 4.85 -13.95
C LEU A 528 -41.29 5.68 -14.88
N ILE A 529 -40.37 5.06 -15.62
CA ILE A 529 -39.55 5.72 -16.66
C ILE A 529 -40.42 6.19 -17.83
N LYS A 530 -41.44 5.43 -18.24
CA LYS A 530 -42.38 5.86 -19.29
C LYS A 530 -43.23 7.05 -18.82
N GLU A 531 -43.79 6.99 -17.61
CA GLU A 531 -44.52 8.08 -16.97
C GLU A 531 -43.65 9.32 -16.73
N ALA A 532 -42.40 9.14 -16.31
CA ALA A 532 -41.43 10.22 -16.12
C ALA A 532 -40.95 10.80 -17.44
N LYS A 533 -40.78 9.99 -18.50
CA LYS A 533 -40.50 10.48 -19.87
C LYS A 533 -41.69 11.25 -20.43
N GLN A 534 -42.93 10.81 -20.17
CA GLN A 534 -44.14 11.56 -20.54
C GLN A 534 -44.13 12.93 -19.82
N LYS A 535 -44.02 12.94 -18.49
CA LYS A 535 -43.94 14.17 -17.68
C LYS A 535 -42.73 15.05 -18.03
N ALA A 536 -41.62 14.48 -18.48
CA ALA A 536 -40.43 15.20 -18.91
C ALA A 536 -40.55 15.74 -20.35
N MET A 537 -41.32 15.09 -21.23
CA MET A 537 -41.75 15.68 -22.50
C MET A 537 -42.67 16.87 -22.22
N ASP A 538 -43.70 16.69 -21.39
CA ASP A 538 -44.65 17.75 -20.99
C ASP A 538 -43.96 18.93 -20.27
N ALA A 539 -42.90 18.65 -19.49
CA ALA A 539 -42.07 19.67 -18.87
C ALA A 539 -41.06 20.31 -19.84
N ARG A 540 -40.58 19.59 -20.87
CA ARG A 540 -39.76 20.15 -21.96
C ARG A 540 -40.55 21.20 -22.76
N THR A 541 -41.83 20.95 -23.03
CA THR A 541 -42.71 21.93 -23.70
C THR A 541 -42.98 23.17 -22.83
N LYS A 542 -42.82 23.07 -21.50
CA LYS A 542 -43.01 24.20 -20.55
C LYS A 542 -41.73 24.92 -20.10
N LYS A 543 -40.53 24.42 -20.44
CA LYS A 543 -39.24 25.02 -20.04
C LYS A 543 -38.34 25.32 -21.25
N HIS A 544 -38.77 26.23 -22.11
CA HIS A 544 -37.95 26.77 -23.20
C HIS A 544 -37.54 28.25 -23.00
N HIS A 545 -37.38 28.68 -21.74
CA HIS A 545 -36.66 29.91 -21.41
C HIS A 545 -35.21 29.54 -21.07
N LEU A 546 -34.27 29.93 -21.94
CA LEU A 546 -32.83 29.69 -21.81
C LEU A 546 -32.19 30.44 -20.62
N HIS A 547 -32.92 31.39 -20.04
CA HIS A 547 -32.48 32.24 -18.94
C HIS A 547 -33.61 32.26 -17.89
N ASP A 548 -33.27 32.00 -16.63
CA ASP A 548 -34.21 31.90 -15.51
C ASP A 548 -34.28 33.18 -14.66
N GLY A 549 -33.73 34.28 -15.15
CA GLY A 549 -33.73 35.58 -14.47
C GLY A 549 -32.69 35.72 -13.36
N THR A 550 -31.80 34.74 -13.17
CA THR A 550 -30.74 34.78 -12.17
C THR A 550 -29.81 35.97 -12.37
N ALA A 551 -29.57 36.75 -11.30
CA ALA A 551 -28.61 37.86 -11.31
C ALA A 551 -27.18 37.33 -11.13
N LEU A 552 -26.33 37.63 -12.12
CA LEU A 552 -24.90 37.27 -12.10
C LEU A 552 -24.03 38.49 -11.78
N ASP A 553 -23.00 38.26 -10.97
CA ASP A 553 -21.95 39.21 -10.65
C ASP A 553 -20.82 39.09 -11.69
N CYS A 554 -20.59 40.17 -12.43
CA CYS A 554 -19.69 40.19 -13.60
C CYS A 554 -18.79 41.43 -13.61
N ARG A 555 -17.55 41.27 -14.08
CA ARG A 555 -16.57 42.36 -14.27
C ARG A 555 -16.03 42.36 -15.70
N VAL A 556 -15.75 43.56 -16.22
CA VAL A 556 -15.12 43.75 -17.53
C VAL A 556 -13.92 44.67 -17.38
N TYR A 557 -12.74 44.13 -17.64
CA TYR A 557 -11.46 44.82 -17.56
C TYR A 557 -11.04 45.32 -18.95
N HIS A 558 -10.69 46.60 -19.01
CA HIS A 558 -10.16 47.26 -20.19
C HIS A 558 -8.63 47.33 -20.11
N PRO A 559 -7.87 46.94 -21.15
CA PRO A 559 -6.41 47.10 -21.15
C PRO A 559 -6.06 48.59 -21.10
N ALA A 560 -4.98 48.98 -20.40
CA ALA A 560 -4.72 50.39 -20.10
C ALA A 560 -4.50 51.23 -21.36
N SER A 561 -3.89 50.64 -22.41
CA SER A 561 -3.76 51.24 -23.75
C SER A 561 -5.08 51.69 -24.39
N SER A 562 -6.22 51.11 -23.97
CA SER A 562 -7.57 51.50 -24.43
C SER A 562 -8.18 52.69 -23.68
N LEU A 563 -7.52 53.15 -22.62
CA LEU A 563 -7.79 54.41 -21.89
C LEU A 563 -6.66 55.43 -22.13
N ALA A 564 -5.41 54.96 -22.28
CA ALA A 564 -4.19 55.75 -22.31
C ALA A 564 -3.75 56.27 -23.70
N ALA A 565 -4.59 56.16 -24.74
CA ALA A 565 -4.37 56.80 -26.05
C ALA A 565 -4.40 58.35 -26.01
N ALA A 566 -4.30 58.96 -24.81
CA ALA A 566 -4.28 60.39 -24.54
C ALA A 566 -3.28 60.80 -23.44
N ALA A 567 -2.44 59.88 -22.90
CA ALA A 567 -1.66 60.16 -21.69
C ALA A 567 -0.23 59.53 -21.68
N ALA A 568 0.67 60.03 -22.52
CA ALA A 568 2.12 59.93 -22.29
C ALA A 568 2.93 60.96 -23.13
N ALA A 569 3.36 62.04 -22.49
CA ALA A 569 4.69 62.61 -22.74
C ALA A 569 5.67 61.97 -21.73
N PRO A 570 6.99 61.88 -22.02
CA PRO A 570 7.89 61.05 -21.23
C PRO A 570 8.24 61.70 -19.88
N ALA A 571 8.17 60.91 -18.81
CA ALA A 571 8.79 61.19 -17.52
C ALA A 571 9.60 59.96 -17.08
N ALA A 572 10.77 60.21 -16.50
CA ALA A 572 11.89 59.28 -16.46
C ALA A 572 11.77 58.10 -15.47
N GLY A 573 12.58 57.06 -15.69
CA GLY A 573 13.11 56.20 -14.63
C GLY A 573 12.32 54.95 -14.27
N GLY A 574 12.38 53.90 -15.09
CA GLY A 574 11.97 52.54 -14.69
C GLY A 574 11.76 51.61 -15.89
N PRO A 575 12.03 50.30 -15.78
CA PRO A 575 11.82 49.34 -16.86
C PRO A 575 10.31 49.10 -17.06
N ARG A 576 9.70 49.89 -17.97
CA ARG A 576 8.30 49.72 -18.36
C ARG A 576 8.22 48.64 -19.43
N HIS A 577 7.54 47.52 -19.14
CA HIS A 577 7.08 46.61 -20.17
C HIS A 577 6.04 47.32 -21.04
N GLU A 578 6.24 47.32 -22.36
CA GLU A 578 5.31 47.95 -23.31
C GLU A 578 3.98 47.18 -23.35
N GLU A 579 2.87 47.85 -22.99
CA GLU A 579 1.53 47.26 -23.08
C GLU A 579 0.95 47.43 -24.49
N ALA A 580 0.40 46.35 -25.05
CA ALA A 580 -0.09 46.35 -26.42
C ALA A 580 -1.39 47.17 -26.58
N PRO A 581 -1.58 47.88 -27.72
CA PRO A 581 -2.85 48.56 -28.03
C PRO A 581 -4.00 47.55 -28.20
N TRP A 582 -5.20 47.93 -27.77
CA TRP A 582 -6.39 47.06 -27.88
C TRP A 582 -6.81 46.84 -29.35
N LYS A 583 -6.58 45.63 -29.87
CA LYS A 583 -6.88 45.25 -31.27
C LYS A 583 -8.29 44.66 -31.46
N ARG A 584 -9.29 45.09 -30.66
CA ARG A 584 -10.70 44.60 -30.69
C ARG A 584 -10.94 43.13 -30.28
N HIS A 585 -9.92 42.36 -29.86
CA HIS A 585 -10.12 41.00 -29.35
C HIS A 585 -10.56 41.02 -27.87
N ALA A 586 -11.11 39.90 -27.41
CA ALA A 586 -11.57 39.71 -26.05
C ALA A 586 -11.44 38.28 -25.55
N ALA A 587 -11.49 38.12 -24.23
CA ALA A 587 -11.58 36.85 -23.54
C ALA A 587 -12.70 36.88 -22.50
N VAL A 588 -13.33 35.73 -22.26
CA VAL A 588 -14.23 35.47 -21.14
C VAL A 588 -13.59 34.36 -20.31
N PHE A 589 -13.39 34.56 -19.01
CA PHE A 589 -12.74 33.57 -18.14
C PHE A 589 -13.68 33.15 -17.00
N ALA A 590 -14.02 31.85 -16.96
CA ALA A 590 -14.75 31.22 -15.86
C ALA A 590 -13.83 30.61 -14.78
N HIS A 591 -14.23 30.80 -13.52
CA HIS A 591 -13.49 30.41 -12.32
C HIS A 591 -13.66 28.91 -11.94
N PRO A 592 -12.89 28.37 -10.97
CA PRO A 592 -13.01 26.98 -10.53
C PRO A 592 -14.23 26.76 -9.62
N TYR A 593 -14.40 25.56 -9.04
CA TYR A 593 -15.66 25.14 -8.43
C TYR A 593 -16.12 26.03 -7.24
N ALA A 594 -17.30 26.65 -7.37
CA ALA A 594 -17.78 27.66 -6.41
C ALA A 594 -17.91 27.17 -4.96
N PRO A 595 -18.46 25.97 -4.66
CA PRO A 595 -18.56 25.47 -3.29
C PRO A 595 -17.21 25.20 -2.60
N MET A 596 -16.10 25.18 -3.34
CA MET A 596 -14.73 25.07 -2.80
C MET A 596 -14.02 26.43 -2.74
N GLY A 597 -14.76 27.55 -2.78
CA GLY A 597 -14.22 28.91 -2.70
C GLY A 597 -13.88 29.55 -4.06
N GLY A 598 -14.13 28.84 -5.17
CA GLY A 598 -13.89 29.38 -6.52
C GLY A 598 -14.77 30.60 -6.83
N SER A 599 -14.15 31.67 -7.30
CA SER A 599 -14.82 32.91 -7.75
C SER A 599 -13.95 33.63 -8.78
N PHE A 600 -14.45 34.69 -9.41
CA PHE A 600 -13.62 35.51 -10.31
C PHE A 600 -12.43 36.23 -9.63
N ASP A 601 -12.32 36.18 -8.29
CA ASP A 601 -11.23 36.74 -7.48
C ASP A 601 -10.16 35.67 -7.19
N ASP A 602 -10.20 34.53 -7.90
CA ASP A 602 -9.21 33.47 -7.84
C ASP A 602 -7.80 33.97 -8.28
N PRO A 603 -6.73 33.75 -7.49
CA PRO A 603 -5.41 34.28 -7.79
C PRO A 603 -4.82 33.80 -9.12
N LEU A 604 -5.08 32.55 -9.53
CA LEU A 604 -4.61 32.03 -10.81
C LEU A 604 -5.34 32.72 -11.96
N LEU A 605 -6.66 32.90 -11.82
CA LEU A 605 -7.46 33.65 -12.78
C LEU A 605 -6.94 35.08 -12.92
N ASP A 606 -6.62 35.79 -11.83
CA ASP A 606 -6.06 37.16 -11.88
C ASP A 606 -4.69 37.23 -12.58
N MET A 607 -3.80 36.26 -12.31
CA MET A 607 -2.49 36.22 -12.98
C MET A 607 -2.59 35.97 -14.49
N VAL A 608 -3.46 35.04 -14.93
CA VAL A 608 -3.69 34.80 -16.36
C VAL A 608 -4.46 35.95 -17.00
N ALA A 609 -5.42 36.55 -16.28
CA ALA A 609 -6.14 37.76 -16.67
C ALA A 609 -5.19 38.92 -16.98
N GLY A 610 -4.22 39.16 -16.09
CA GLY A 610 -3.17 40.16 -16.27
C GLY A 610 -2.35 39.94 -17.54
N GLN A 611 -2.03 38.70 -17.89
CA GLN A 611 -1.32 38.40 -19.14
C GLN A 611 -2.17 38.67 -20.39
N LEU A 612 -3.45 38.26 -20.39
CA LEU A 612 -4.36 38.53 -21.50
C LEU A 612 -4.59 40.05 -21.69
N LEU A 613 -4.70 40.81 -20.58
CA LEU A 613 -4.79 42.26 -20.61
C LEU A 613 -3.52 42.92 -21.18
N ARG A 614 -2.32 42.48 -20.75
CA ARG A 614 -1.02 42.97 -21.29
C ARG A 614 -0.87 42.72 -22.80
N LYS A 615 -1.38 41.58 -23.29
CA LYS A 615 -1.44 41.27 -24.73
C LYS A 615 -2.48 42.11 -25.49
N GLY A 616 -3.33 42.87 -24.82
CA GLY A 616 -4.32 43.76 -25.44
C GLY A 616 -5.67 43.11 -25.73
N TYR A 617 -6.10 42.11 -24.95
CA TYR A 617 -7.48 41.60 -24.94
C TYR A 617 -8.38 42.42 -24.00
N LEU A 618 -9.65 42.61 -24.35
CA LEU A 618 -10.69 42.99 -23.38
C LEU A 618 -11.09 41.76 -22.58
N LEU A 619 -11.01 41.79 -21.25
CA LEU A 619 -11.30 40.60 -20.43
C LEU A 619 -12.65 40.75 -19.70
N GLY A 620 -13.54 39.76 -19.87
CA GLY A 620 -14.70 39.56 -19.01
C GLY A 620 -14.46 38.43 -18.01
N THR A 621 -14.82 38.64 -16.76
CA THR A 621 -14.88 37.60 -15.72
C THR A 621 -16.25 37.64 -15.04
N PHE A 622 -16.76 36.48 -14.60
CA PHE A 622 -18.09 36.39 -14.01
C PHE A 622 -18.15 35.27 -12.99
N ASN A 623 -19.01 35.44 -11.98
CA ASN A 623 -19.31 34.42 -10.99
C ASN A 623 -20.49 33.56 -11.48
N PHE A 624 -20.32 32.23 -11.51
CA PHE A 624 -21.44 31.30 -11.69
C PHE A 624 -22.48 31.44 -10.58
N ARG A 625 -23.72 31.01 -10.81
CA ARG A 625 -24.76 30.96 -9.77
C ARG A 625 -24.30 30.29 -8.47
N GLY A 626 -24.51 30.99 -7.35
CA GLY A 626 -24.04 30.57 -6.03
C GLY A 626 -22.56 30.86 -5.71
N ALA A 627 -21.82 31.57 -6.57
CA ALA A 627 -20.47 32.07 -6.29
C ALA A 627 -20.48 33.59 -6.03
N GLY A 628 -19.66 34.06 -5.09
CA GLY A 628 -19.53 35.50 -4.79
C GLY A 628 -20.87 36.18 -4.51
N ARG A 629 -21.25 37.16 -5.34
CA ARG A 629 -22.55 37.86 -5.25
C ARG A 629 -23.59 37.37 -6.28
N SER A 630 -23.28 36.35 -7.08
CA SER A 630 -24.24 35.76 -8.02
C SER A 630 -25.33 35.00 -7.28
N ALA A 631 -26.58 35.29 -7.62
CA ALA A 631 -27.75 34.65 -7.03
C ALA A 631 -27.86 33.15 -7.39
N GLY A 632 -28.75 32.44 -6.70
CA GLY A 632 -28.98 31.01 -6.93
C GLY A 632 -28.02 30.10 -6.17
N ARG A 633 -27.87 28.86 -6.63
CA ARG A 633 -27.01 27.82 -6.05
C ARG A 633 -26.41 26.98 -7.18
N THR A 634 -25.17 26.54 -7.01
CA THR A 634 -24.46 25.70 -7.99
C THR A 634 -25.11 24.32 -8.12
N SER A 635 -25.29 23.87 -9.36
CA SER A 635 -25.86 22.58 -9.73
C SER A 635 -24.79 21.51 -9.90
N TRP A 636 -25.14 20.28 -9.52
CA TRP A 636 -24.32 19.09 -9.79
C TRP A 636 -24.23 18.73 -11.29
N THR A 637 -25.13 19.24 -12.12
CA THR A 637 -25.20 18.88 -13.55
C THR A 637 -24.46 19.85 -14.48
N ALA A 638 -23.90 20.94 -13.97
CA ALA A 638 -23.23 22.02 -14.73
C ALA A 638 -24.07 22.71 -15.85
N LYS A 639 -25.28 22.23 -16.14
CA LYS A 639 -26.16 22.79 -17.17
C LYS A 639 -26.58 24.24 -16.92
N PRO A 640 -27.09 24.62 -15.73
CA PRO A 640 -27.47 26.02 -15.51
C PRO A 640 -26.25 26.95 -15.41
N GLU A 641 -25.09 26.46 -14.97
CA GLU A 641 -23.81 27.18 -15.00
C GLU A 641 -23.32 27.39 -16.44
N ARG A 642 -23.55 26.42 -17.32
CA ARG A 642 -23.32 26.60 -18.76
C ARG A 642 -24.20 27.74 -19.28
N ASP A 643 -25.50 27.73 -18.99
CA ASP A 643 -26.44 28.76 -19.46
C ASP A 643 -26.10 30.17 -18.88
N ASP A 644 -25.49 30.26 -17.68
CA ASP A 644 -24.87 31.49 -17.15
C ASP A 644 -23.69 31.96 -18.02
N TYR A 645 -22.79 31.05 -18.41
CA TYR A 645 -21.67 31.32 -19.32
C TYR A 645 -22.19 31.83 -20.69
N ILE A 646 -23.20 31.18 -21.27
CA ILE A 646 -23.84 31.61 -22.54
C ILE A 646 -24.33 33.06 -22.40
N SER A 647 -24.98 33.39 -21.29
CA SER A 647 -25.51 34.72 -20.99
C SER A 647 -24.43 35.80 -21.02
N PHE A 648 -23.26 35.54 -20.43
CA PHE A 648 -22.16 36.50 -20.39
C PHE A 648 -21.34 36.55 -21.69
N VAL A 649 -21.22 35.44 -22.43
CA VAL A 649 -20.66 35.44 -23.81
C VAL A 649 -21.53 36.26 -24.76
N GLY A 650 -22.86 36.12 -24.66
CA GLY A 650 -23.82 36.94 -25.39
C GLY A 650 -23.66 38.44 -25.09
N PHE A 651 -23.55 38.81 -23.82
CA PHE A 651 -23.23 40.18 -23.39
C PHE A 651 -21.93 40.68 -24.02
N MET A 652 -20.83 39.93 -23.86
CA MET A 652 -19.50 40.35 -24.31
C MET A 652 -19.42 40.52 -25.83
N ALA A 653 -20.02 39.63 -26.62
CA ALA A 653 -20.03 39.75 -28.08
C ALA A 653 -20.74 41.03 -28.56
N HIS A 654 -21.87 41.39 -27.94
CA HIS A 654 -22.61 42.61 -28.27
C HIS A 654 -21.91 43.88 -27.77
N TYR A 655 -21.32 43.83 -26.57
CA TYR A 655 -20.52 44.90 -25.99
C TYR A 655 -19.31 45.23 -26.88
N LEU A 656 -18.61 44.20 -27.37
CA LEU A 656 -17.48 44.33 -28.29
C LEU A 656 -17.86 44.93 -29.64
N HIS A 657 -18.91 44.38 -30.27
CA HIS A 657 -19.39 44.90 -31.55
C HIS A 657 -19.78 46.38 -31.42
N ARG A 658 -20.52 46.74 -30.36
CA ARG A 658 -20.93 48.14 -30.12
C ARG A 658 -19.74 49.03 -29.79
N LEU A 659 -18.76 48.61 -28.99
CA LEU A 659 -17.53 49.40 -28.75
C LEU A 659 -16.71 49.61 -30.02
N ALA A 660 -16.60 48.59 -30.87
CA ALA A 660 -15.81 48.62 -32.09
C ALA A 660 -16.38 49.55 -33.16
N SER A 661 -17.71 49.73 -33.23
CA SER A 661 -18.40 50.38 -34.36
C SER A 661 -18.28 51.92 -34.43
N SER A 662 -17.48 52.56 -33.59
CA SER A 662 -17.24 54.01 -33.65
C SER A 662 -15.84 54.33 -34.15
N GLY A 663 -15.73 54.81 -35.40
CA GLY A 663 -14.50 55.41 -35.94
C GLY A 663 -14.01 54.94 -37.32
N ALA A 664 -14.74 54.07 -38.02
CA ALA A 664 -14.36 53.64 -39.37
C ALA A 664 -15.25 54.30 -40.44
N THR A 665 -14.81 55.45 -40.96
CA THR A 665 -15.09 55.81 -42.37
C THR A 665 -14.51 54.74 -43.29
N GLU A 666 -15.11 54.56 -44.47
CA GLU A 666 -14.96 53.41 -45.36
C GLU A 666 -13.58 53.28 -46.07
N THR A 667 -12.50 53.07 -45.33
CA THR A 667 -11.15 52.83 -45.91
C THR A 667 -10.33 51.82 -45.08
N ALA A 668 -10.76 50.56 -45.00
CA ALA A 668 -9.92 49.45 -44.51
C ALA A 668 -10.46 48.05 -44.91
N SER A 669 -10.09 47.56 -46.10
CA SER A 669 -10.46 46.22 -46.59
C SER A 669 -9.73 45.04 -45.92
N HIS A 670 -8.87 45.28 -44.92
CA HIS A 670 -7.96 44.28 -44.33
C HIS A 670 -7.86 44.28 -42.79
N SER A 671 -8.83 44.79 -42.04
CA SER A 671 -8.82 44.61 -40.57
C SER A 671 -9.19 43.16 -40.20
N PRO A 672 -8.35 42.41 -39.43
CA PRO A 672 -8.66 41.04 -39.04
C PRO A 672 -9.92 40.95 -38.18
N ARG A 673 -10.62 39.81 -38.23
CA ARG A 673 -11.83 39.58 -37.44
C ARG A 673 -11.49 39.60 -35.94
N PRO A 674 -12.35 40.20 -35.08
CA PRO A 674 -12.14 40.17 -33.64
C PRO A 674 -12.21 38.73 -33.13
N ILE A 675 -11.36 38.38 -32.17
CA ILE A 675 -11.35 37.04 -31.54
C ILE A 675 -12.07 37.12 -30.21
N LEU A 676 -12.90 36.13 -29.91
CA LEU A 676 -13.52 35.91 -28.61
C LEU A 676 -13.02 34.59 -28.03
N MET A 677 -12.07 34.68 -27.10
CA MET A 677 -11.54 33.52 -26.39
C MET A 677 -12.49 33.14 -25.24
N MET A 678 -12.97 31.90 -25.22
CA MET A 678 -13.71 31.33 -24.10
C MET A 678 -12.75 30.49 -23.26
N ALA A 679 -12.46 30.95 -22.05
CA ALA A 679 -11.48 30.41 -21.15
C ALA A 679 -12.11 29.86 -19.86
N GLY A 680 -11.45 28.90 -19.23
CA GLY A 680 -11.84 28.40 -17.93
C GLY A 680 -10.72 27.67 -17.21
N TYR A 681 -10.81 27.62 -15.88
CA TYR A 681 -9.92 26.88 -14.99
C TYR A 681 -10.70 25.80 -14.23
N SER A 682 -10.19 24.57 -14.19
CA SER A 682 -10.79 23.43 -13.46
C SER A 682 -12.26 23.21 -13.85
N TYR A 683 -13.20 23.40 -12.93
CA TYR A 683 -14.64 23.36 -13.20
C TYR A 683 -15.07 24.34 -14.31
N GLY A 684 -14.53 25.56 -14.34
CA GLY A 684 -14.76 26.52 -15.43
C GLY A 684 -14.26 26.00 -16.78
N ALA A 685 -13.13 25.27 -16.82
CA ALA A 685 -12.64 24.62 -18.04
C ALA A 685 -13.57 23.49 -18.51
N MET A 686 -14.10 22.70 -17.57
CA MET A 686 -15.11 21.67 -17.85
C MET A 686 -16.38 22.27 -18.47
N VAL A 687 -16.93 23.35 -17.89
CA VAL A 687 -18.08 24.07 -18.46
C VAL A 687 -17.75 24.62 -19.85
N THR A 688 -16.57 25.21 -20.03
CA THR A 688 -16.10 25.77 -21.31
C THR A 688 -16.03 24.70 -22.41
N ALA A 689 -15.55 23.51 -22.09
CA ALA A 689 -15.52 22.37 -23.02
C ALA A 689 -16.94 21.93 -23.45
N GLN A 690 -17.93 22.02 -22.56
CA GLN A 690 -19.33 21.61 -22.79
C GLN A 690 -20.22 22.70 -23.42
N LEU A 691 -19.72 23.91 -23.68
CA LEU A 691 -20.46 24.95 -24.43
C LEU A 691 -20.72 24.49 -25.88
N PRO A 692 -21.89 24.77 -26.48
CA PRO A 692 -22.08 24.59 -27.91
C PRO A 692 -21.20 25.56 -28.73
N PRO A 693 -21.11 25.38 -30.07
CA PRO A 693 -20.43 26.30 -30.98
C PRO A 693 -20.91 27.76 -30.85
N LEU A 694 -20.01 28.73 -31.04
CA LEU A 694 -20.30 30.16 -30.85
C LEU A 694 -21.47 30.71 -31.69
N ARG A 695 -21.77 30.10 -32.85
CA ARG A 695 -22.94 30.48 -33.66
C ARG A 695 -24.26 30.20 -32.93
N GLU A 696 -24.38 29.04 -32.30
CA GLU A 696 -25.55 28.64 -31.50
C GLU A 696 -25.63 29.42 -30.18
N LEU A 697 -24.48 29.77 -29.58
CA LEU A 697 -24.43 30.65 -28.40
C LEU A 697 -25.04 32.03 -28.66
N LEU A 698 -24.91 32.56 -29.88
CA LEU A 698 -25.32 33.92 -30.23
C LEU A 698 -26.70 34.00 -30.91
N GLU A 699 -27.21 32.89 -31.45
CA GLU A 699 -28.54 32.82 -32.07
C GLU A 699 -29.68 33.37 -31.17
N PRO A 700 -29.77 33.05 -29.86
CA PRO A 700 -30.79 33.60 -28.97
C PRO A 700 -30.77 35.13 -28.82
N PHE A 701 -29.63 35.78 -29.10
CA PHE A 701 -29.44 37.22 -28.96
C PHE A 701 -29.60 37.99 -30.29
N ALA A 702 -29.70 37.28 -31.42
CA ALA A 702 -29.83 37.88 -32.74
C ALA A 702 -31.16 38.65 -32.90
N SER A 703 -32.29 38.04 -32.53
CA SER A 703 -33.62 38.71 -32.57
C SER A 703 -34.54 38.31 -31.39
N PRO A 704 -34.12 38.56 -30.14
CA PRO A 704 -34.84 38.13 -28.95
C PRO A 704 -36.18 38.85 -28.77
N ASP A 705 -37.16 38.16 -28.18
CA ASP A 705 -38.43 38.76 -27.75
C ASP A 705 -38.14 39.89 -26.75
N SER A 706 -38.78 41.06 -26.91
CA SER A 706 -38.43 42.30 -26.19
C SER A 706 -38.61 42.22 -24.67
N GLY A 707 -39.44 41.28 -24.19
CA GLY A 707 -39.62 40.98 -22.77
C GLY A 707 -38.72 39.86 -22.23
N SER A 708 -37.91 39.21 -23.07
CA SER A 708 -37.02 38.11 -22.67
C SER A 708 -35.76 38.61 -21.98
N HIS A 709 -35.15 37.78 -21.13
CA HIS A 709 -33.85 38.10 -20.54
C HIS A 709 -32.72 38.20 -21.58
N ALA A 710 -32.82 37.50 -22.72
CA ALA A 710 -31.85 37.65 -23.82
C ALA A 710 -31.86 39.07 -24.40
N ALA A 711 -33.06 39.68 -24.56
CA ALA A 711 -33.19 41.09 -24.94
C ALA A 711 -32.61 42.02 -23.87
N GLN A 712 -32.88 41.76 -22.58
CA GLN A 712 -32.31 42.55 -21.47
C GLN A 712 -30.77 42.50 -21.44
N ILE A 713 -30.18 41.32 -21.65
CA ILE A 713 -28.71 41.14 -21.70
C ILE A 713 -28.12 41.95 -22.86
N ARG A 714 -28.70 41.84 -24.06
CA ARG A 714 -28.25 42.59 -25.25
C ARG A 714 -28.36 44.11 -25.05
N LEU A 715 -29.50 44.60 -24.56
CA LEU A 715 -29.71 46.04 -24.30
C LEU A 715 -28.76 46.58 -23.23
N ARG A 716 -28.43 45.79 -22.19
CA ARG A 716 -27.41 46.15 -21.20
C ARG A 716 -26.02 46.25 -21.83
N ALA A 717 -25.65 45.31 -22.70
CA ALA A 717 -24.37 45.33 -23.41
C ALA A 717 -24.23 46.58 -24.30
N GLU A 718 -25.27 46.88 -25.09
CA GLU A 718 -25.32 48.08 -25.95
C GLU A 718 -25.24 49.38 -25.11
N GLY A 719 -26.02 49.48 -24.03
CA GLY A 719 -26.05 50.64 -23.14
C GLY A 719 -24.74 50.89 -22.40
N TRP A 720 -24.10 49.84 -21.86
CA TRP A 720 -22.79 49.95 -21.21
C TRP A 720 -21.69 50.33 -22.20
N ALA A 721 -21.71 49.80 -23.43
CA ALA A 721 -20.75 50.18 -24.46
C ALA A 721 -20.88 51.66 -24.83
N GLU A 722 -22.11 52.19 -24.89
CA GLU A 722 -22.37 53.60 -25.17
C GLU A 722 -21.93 54.52 -24.02
N GLN A 723 -22.18 54.13 -22.77
CA GLN A 723 -21.65 54.84 -21.59
C GLN A 723 -20.11 54.92 -21.62
N GLN A 724 -19.44 53.81 -21.95
CA GLN A 724 -17.98 53.76 -22.03
C GLN A 724 -17.42 54.59 -23.20
N LYS A 725 -18.12 54.64 -24.35
CA LYS A 725 -17.80 55.58 -25.45
C LYS A 725 -17.93 57.04 -24.99
N GLN A 726 -19.00 57.39 -24.28
CA GLN A 726 -19.22 58.75 -23.78
C GLN A 726 -18.15 59.15 -22.75
N ALA A 727 -17.73 58.24 -21.87
CA ALA A 727 -16.62 58.47 -20.94
C ALA A 727 -15.31 58.77 -21.68
N ARG A 728 -14.92 57.94 -22.66
CA ARG A 728 -13.76 58.18 -23.54
C ARG A 728 -13.87 59.50 -24.31
N GLY A 729 -15.05 59.84 -24.81
CA GLY A 729 -15.32 61.10 -25.51
C GLY A 729 -15.18 62.34 -24.62
N ARG A 730 -15.62 62.27 -23.37
CA ARG A 730 -15.43 63.34 -22.37
C ARG A 730 -13.95 63.54 -22.00
N GLN A 731 -13.19 62.46 -21.82
CA GLN A 731 -11.74 62.54 -21.58
C GLN A 731 -10.99 63.13 -22.78
N ARG A 732 -11.34 62.75 -24.03
CA ARG A 732 -10.78 63.38 -25.24
C ARG A 732 -11.08 64.88 -25.33
N LYS A 733 -12.28 65.33 -24.97
CA LYS A 733 -12.64 66.76 -24.98
C LYS A 733 -11.87 67.60 -23.95
N ALA A 734 -11.35 67.00 -22.89
CA ALA A 734 -10.54 67.70 -21.89
C ALA A 734 -9.08 67.97 -22.35
N HIS A 735 -8.61 67.33 -23.42
CA HIS A 735 -7.21 67.44 -23.91
C HIS A 735 -7.13 67.90 -25.39
N GLY A 736 -8.04 68.79 -25.81
CA GLY A 736 -7.84 69.61 -27.00
C GLY A 736 -8.18 68.98 -28.35
N ALA A 737 -9.47 68.67 -28.58
CA ALA A 737 -10.04 68.63 -29.94
C ALA A 737 -11.55 68.95 -29.89
N SER A 738 -11.98 69.93 -30.68
CA SER A 738 -13.40 70.28 -30.80
C SER A 738 -14.11 69.39 -31.82
N SER A 739 -15.19 68.74 -31.41
CA SER A 739 -16.17 68.15 -32.33
C SER A 739 -17.58 68.17 -31.73
N ASN A 740 -18.58 68.37 -32.60
CA ASN A 740 -19.98 68.57 -32.22
C ASN A 740 -20.59 67.34 -31.51
N PRO A 741 -21.56 67.54 -30.60
CA PRO A 741 -22.34 66.45 -30.04
C PRO A 741 -23.41 65.97 -31.04
N GLU A 742 -23.25 64.77 -31.59
CA GLU A 742 -24.39 64.07 -32.19
C GLU A 742 -25.42 63.71 -31.10
N LYS A 743 -26.70 63.87 -31.42
CA LYS A 743 -27.80 63.49 -30.52
C LYS A 743 -27.80 61.97 -30.32
N SER A 744 -27.64 61.53 -29.08
CA SER A 744 -27.91 60.14 -28.71
C SER A 744 -29.41 59.84 -28.85
N SER A 745 -29.79 59.11 -29.90
CA SER A 745 -31.12 58.51 -30.00
C SER A 745 -31.26 57.41 -28.94
N SER A 746 -32.21 57.58 -28.01
CA SER A 746 -32.69 56.49 -27.17
C SER A 746 -33.24 55.35 -28.05
N PRO A 747 -32.95 54.07 -27.77
CA PRO A 747 -33.53 52.98 -28.52
C PRO A 747 -35.04 52.88 -28.23
N SER A 748 -35.85 53.39 -29.16
CA SER A 748 -37.30 53.19 -29.16
C SER A 748 -37.61 51.73 -29.48
N VAL A 749 -38.30 51.04 -28.58
CA VAL A 749 -38.76 49.66 -28.81
C VAL A 749 -39.72 49.63 -30.02
N PRO A 750 -39.42 48.89 -31.10
CA PRO A 750 -40.31 48.80 -32.24
C PRO A 750 -41.53 47.91 -31.92
N ALA A 751 -42.66 48.21 -32.56
CA ALA A 751 -43.98 47.65 -32.22
C ALA A 751 -44.18 46.14 -32.48
N ASN A 752 -43.16 45.41 -32.95
CA ASN A 752 -43.24 44.01 -33.40
C ASN A 752 -42.70 42.99 -32.38
N GLY A 753 -42.76 43.26 -31.08
CA GLY A 753 -42.56 42.26 -30.00
C GLY A 753 -41.13 41.66 -29.84
N ARG A 754 -40.24 41.86 -30.81
CA ARG A 754 -38.84 41.41 -30.85
C ARG A 754 -37.89 42.56 -31.12
N LEU A 755 -36.67 42.45 -30.62
CA LEU A 755 -35.57 43.35 -31.03
C LEU A 755 -35.11 42.99 -32.45
N PRO A 756 -34.91 43.97 -33.34
CA PRO A 756 -34.39 43.71 -34.68
C PRO A 756 -32.94 43.21 -34.62
N PRO A 757 -32.48 42.40 -35.59
CA PRO A 757 -31.07 42.05 -35.71
C PRO A 757 -30.20 43.28 -35.94
N ILE A 758 -28.97 43.26 -35.42
CA ILE A 758 -28.03 44.38 -35.57
C ILE A 758 -27.40 44.30 -36.97
N GLU A 759 -27.63 45.33 -37.78
CA GLU A 759 -26.99 45.48 -39.08
C GLU A 759 -25.46 45.56 -38.93
N GLY A 760 -24.73 44.80 -39.75
CA GLY A 760 -23.27 44.74 -39.69
C GLY A 760 -22.68 44.01 -38.48
N PHE A 761 -23.46 43.19 -37.74
CA PHE A 761 -22.92 42.41 -36.62
C PHE A 761 -21.79 41.46 -37.04
N VAL A 762 -20.57 41.79 -36.63
CA VAL A 762 -19.38 40.97 -36.89
C VAL A 762 -19.28 39.88 -35.83
N VAL A 763 -19.67 38.65 -36.18
CA VAL A 763 -19.48 37.46 -35.33
C VAL A 763 -17.97 37.26 -35.07
N PRO A 764 -17.51 37.28 -33.81
CA PRO A 764 -16.11 37.05 -33.50
C PRO A 764 -15.64 35.64 -33.88
N GLN A 765 -14.36 35.49 -34.18
CA GLN A 765 -13.74 34.18 -34.32
C GLN A 765 -13.57 33.56 -32.92
N PRO A 766 -14.10 32.36 -32.66
CA PRO A 766 -13.92 31.70 -31.37
C PRO A 766 -12.51 31.13 -31.21
N ALA A 767 -11.98 31.25 -30.00
CA ALA A 767 -10.82 30.49 -29.52
C ALA A 767 -11.14 29.93 -28.13
N TYR A 768 -10.41 28.91 -27.68
CA TYR A 768 -10.65 28.28 -26.38
C TYR A 768 -9.36 28.11 -25.57
N LEU A 769 -9.45 28.33 -24.25
CA LEU A 769 -8.35 28.12 -23.31
C LEU A 769 -8.83 27.28 -22.11
N LEU A 770 -8.21 26.13 -21.87
CA LEU A 770 -8.62 25.17 -20.85
C LEU A 770 -7.45 24.91 -19.89
N VAL A 771 -7.50 25.47 -18.69
CA VAL A 771 -6.48 25.23 -17.65
C VAL A 771 -6.99 24.14 -16.69
N SER A 772 -6.22 23.07 -16.52
CA SER A 772 -6.55 21.88 -15.71
C SER A 772 -7.96 21.30 -15.97
N PRO A 773 -8.33 20.96 -17.24
CA PRO A 773 -9.69 20.53 -17.57
C PRO A 773 -10.09 19.21 -16.91
N LEU A 774 -11.23 19.20 -16.20
CA LEU A 774 -11.76 17.99 -15.56
C LEU A 774 -12.31 17.00 -16.61
N GLN A 775 -11.69 15.81 -16.71
CA GLN A 775 -12.06 14.75 -17.67
C GLN A 775 -12.39 13.41 -16.98
N GLY A 776 -13.54 12.81 -17.31
CA GLY A 776 -13.85 11.41 -16.97
C GLY A 776 -15.06 11.21 -16.04
N LEU A 777 -14.87 10.57 -14.88
CA LEU A 777 -16.00 10.10 -14.06
C LEU A 777 -16.85 11.26 -13.52
N VAL A 778 -16.20 12.40 -13.19
CA VAL A 778 -16.87 13.63 -12.73
C VAL A 778 -17.78 14.19 -13.82
N THR A 779 -17.33 14.22 -15.08
CA THR A 779 -18.20 14.60 -16.21
C THR A 779 -19.35 13.62 -16.43
N HIS A 780 -19.15 12.31 -16.28
CA HIS A 780 -20.22 11.31 -16.48
C HIS A 780 -21.25 11.25 -15.34
N LEU A 781 -20.86 11.55 -14.10
CA LEU A 781 -21.78 11.73 -12.97
C LEU A 781 -22.59 13.02 -13.12
N ALA A 782 -21.97 14.11 -13.60
CA ALA A 782 -22.66 15.36 -13.90
C ALA A 782 -23.65 15.24 -15.08
N THR A 783 -23.33 14.44 -16.12
CA THR A 783 -24.22 14.19 -17.26
C THR A 783 -25.15 12.97 -17.11
N MET A 784 -25.11 12.27 -15.96
CA MET A 784 -25.95 11.09 -15.64
C MET A 784 -25.87 9.94 -16.66
N SER A 785 -24.67 9.62 -17.16
CA SER A 785 -24.44 8.51 -18.10
C SER A 785 -23.81 7.28 -17.38
N LEU A 786 -24.62 6.58 -16.59
CA LEU A 786 -24.23 5.39 -15.82
C LEU A 786 -24.38 4.10 -16.64
N VAL A 787 -23.62 3.95 -17.73
CA VAL A 787 -23.55 2.70 -18.53
C VAL A 787 -22.09 2.35 -18.84
N PRO A 788 -21.64 1.08 -18.65
CA PRO A 788 -20.26 0.68 -18.97
C PRO A 788 -19.93 0.80 -20.48
N PRO A 789 -18.65 1.02 -20.85
CA PRO A 789 -18.26 1.30 -22.25
C PRO A 789 -18.61 0.19 -23.25
N VAL A 790 -18.73 -1.05 -22.77
CA VAL A 790 -18.97 -2.26 -23.59
C VAL A 790 -20.36 -2.26 -24.25
N PHE A 791 -21.34 -1.53 -23.68
CA PHE A 791 -22.72 -1.49 -24.18
C PHE A 791 -23.13 -0.15 -24.83
N ALA A 792 -22.26 0.86 -24.80
CA ALA A 792 -22.58 2.21 -25.30
C ALA A 792 -22.26 2.39 -26.80
N ARG A 793 -23.09 1.84 -27.68
CA ARG A 793 -23.07 2.22 -29.11
C ARG A 793 -23.65 3.64 -29.29
N ARG A 794 -22.72 4.61 -29.44
CA ARG A 794 -22.88 6.07 -29.66
C ARG A 794 -23.15 6.93 -28.42
N ARG A 795 -22.43 8.05 -28.36
CA ARG A 795 -22.62 9.19 -27.45
C ARG A 795 -23.83 10.04 -27.90
N PRO A 796 -24.38 10.91 -27.03
CA PRO A 796 -25.40 11.87 -27.45
C PRO A 796 -24.80 12.92 -28.42
N PRO A 797 -25.50 13.30 -29.51
CA PRO A 797 -24.94 14.20 -30.55
C PRO A 797 -24.38 15.53 -30.04
N GLN A 798 -25.00 16.08 -28.99
CA GLN A 798 -24.62 17.38 -28.41
C GLN A 798 -23.25 17.34 -27.71
N GLU A 799 -22.79 16.20 -27.20
CA GLU A 799 -21.44 16.06 -26.63
C GLU A 799 -20.39 15.96 -27.74
N ASP A 800 -20.72 15.27 -28.85
CA ASP A 800 -19.83 15.15 -30.01
C ASP A 800 -19.62 16.49 -30.73
N GLU A 801 -20.66 17.35 -30.82
CA GLU A 801 -20.55 18.71 -31.37
C GLU A 801 -19.76 19.66 -30.44
N ALA A 802 -19.89 19.49 -29.12
CA ALA A 802 -19.12 20.25 -28.14
C ALA A 802 -17.62 19.91 -28.18
N GLU A 803 -17.23 18.64 -28.37
CA GLU A 803 -15.83 18.30 -28.64
C GLU A 803 -15.36 18.76 -30.02
N ALA A 804 -16.20 18.62 -31.06
CA ALA A 804 -15.85 19.01 -32.44
C ALA A 804 -15.52 20.50 -32.59
N LYS A 805 -16.15 21.39 -31.80
CA LYS A 805 -15.82 22.83 -31.82
C LYS A 805 -14.38 23.12 -31.35
N LEU A 806 -13.82 22.29 -30.46
CA LEU A 806 -12.48 22.47 -29.90
C LEU A 806 -11.40 22.03 -30.90
N VAL A 807 -11.72 21.04 -31.75
CA VAL A 807 -10.89 20.58 -32.86
C VAL A 807 -10.89 21.61 -34.01
N ARG A 808 -12.06 22.16 -34.35
CA ARG A 808 -12.22 23.09 -35.50
C ARG A 808 -11.65 24.49 -35.28
N ASN A 809 -11.51 24.93 -34.02
CA ASN A 809 -11.09 26.28 -33.67
C ASN A 809 -9.80 26.25 -32.83
N PRO A 810 -8.98 27.32 -32.83
CA PRO A 810 -7.78 27.39 -31.99
C PRO A 810 -8.11 27.10 -30.52
N THR A 811 -7.54 26.02 -29.98
CA THR A 811 -7.77 25.60 -28.61
C THR A 811 -6.46 25.21 -27.95
N LEU A 812 -6.16 25.82 -26.80
CA LEU A 812 -5.08 25.38 -25.92
C LEU A 812 -5.66 24.71 -24.67
N ALA A 813 -5.20 23.50 -24.36
CA ALA A 813 -5.43 22.84 -23.08
C ALA A 813 -4.09 22.67 -22.35
N VAL A 814 -3.98 23.17 -21.12
CA VAL A 814 -2.76 23.08 -20.29
C VAL A 814 -3.08 22.31 -19.02
N PHE A 815 -2.27 21.29 -18.70
CA PHE A 815 -2.46 20.42 -17.54
C PHE A 815 -1.13 19.92 -16.98
N GLY A 816 -1.14 19.46 -15.73
CA GLY A 816 0.02 18.89 -15.06
C GLY A 816 -0.01 17.36 -15.01
N ASP A 817 1.16 16.74 -14.84
CA ASP A 817 1.27 15.29 -14.61
C ASP A 817 0.99 14.89 -13.16
N GLY A 818 1.13 15.83 -12.21
CA GLY A 818 0.79 15.70 -10.79
C GLY A 818 -0.65 16.08 -10.42
N ASP A 819 -1.57 16.16 -11.38
CA ASP A 819 -2.98 16.52 -11.11
C ASP A 819 -3.68 15.44 -10.26
N VAL A 820 -4.01 15.80 -9.02
CA VAL A 820 -4.66 14.92 -8.02
C VAL A 820 -6.14 14.66 -8.34
N PHE A 821 -6.81 15.53 -9.10
CA PHE A 821 -8.24 15.41 -9.41
C PHE A 821 -8.50 14.62 -10.70
N VAL A 822 -7.57 14.65 -11.66
CA VAL A 822 -7.71 13.94 -12.95
C VAL A 822 -6.46 13.10 -13.24
N PRO A 823 -6.57 11.76 -13.28
CA PRO A 823 -5.43 10.92 -13.62
C PRO A 823 -4.84 11.29 -15.00
N VAL A 824 -3.56 11.68 -15.03
CA VAL A 824 -2.87 12.19 -16.22
C VAL A 824 -3.03 11.30 -17.46
N GLY A 825 -3.08 9.96 -17.29
CA GLY A 825 -3.33 9.02 -18.39
C GLY A 825 -4.65 9.26 -19.14
N LYS A 826 -5.69 9.77 -18.46
CA LYS A 826 -6.97 10.16 -19.11
C LYS A 826 -6.84 11.47 -19.89
N LEU A 827 -6.08 12.43 -19.35
CA LEU A 827 -5.80 13.70 -20.04
C LEU A 827 -4.96 13.46 -21.31
N ARG A 828 -3.88 12.69 -21.20
CA ARG A 828 -3.07 12.25 -22.36
C ARG A 828 -3.91 11.55 -23.43
N ALA A 829 -4.80 10.64 -23.05
CA ALA A 829 -5.69 9.94 -23.99
C ALA A 829 -6.74 10.88 -24.62
N TRP A 830 -7.30 11.82 -23.85
CA TRP A 830 -8.26 12.81 -24.34
C TRP A 830 -7.61 13.79 -25.32
N VAL A 831 -6.47 14.36 -24.95
CA VAL A 831 -5.64 15.24 -25.80
C VAL A 831 -5.21 14.50 -27.06
N GLY A 832 -4.64 13.30 -26.95
CA GLY A 832 -4.21 12.51 -28.10
C GLY A 832 -5.34 12.28 -29.12
N ARG A 833 -6.57 12.01 -28.65
CA ARG A 833 -7.76 11.80 -29.51
C ARG A 833 -8.26 13.08 -30.19
N LEU A 834 -8.06 14.26 -29.62
CA LEU A 834 -8.46 15.53 -30.24
C LEU A 834 -7.37 16.13 -31.13
N SER A 835 -6.10 16.01 -30.74
CA SER A 835 -4.94 16.48 -31.52
C SER A 835 -4.70 15.65 -32.78
N SER A 836 -5.03 14.35 -32.78
CA SER A 836 -4.83 13.44 -33.92
C SER A 836 -5.89 13.54 -35.03
N GLN A 837 -6.90 14.39 -34.89
CA GLN A 837 -7.93 14.54 -35.92
C GLN A 837 -7.39 15.33 -37.13
N PRO A 838 -7.76 14.98 -38.38
CA PRO A 838 -7.30 15.69 -39.57
C PRO A 838 -7.69 17.17 -39.52
N GLY A 839 -6.71 18.07 -39.66
CA GLY A 839 -6.93 19.52 -39.60
C GLY A 839 -7.24 20.08 -38.21
N SER A 840 -6.94 19.33 -37.14
CA SER A 840 -7.15 19.79 -35.76
C SER A 840 -6.35 21.06 -35.43
N ARG A 841 -7.02 22.06 -34.87
CA ARG A 841 -6.41 23.28 -34.28
C ARG A 841 -6.33 23.19 -32.75
N PHE A 842 -6.50 21.99 -32.19
CA PHE A 842 -6.39 21.70 -30.77
C PHE A 842 -4.94 21.36 -30.38
N GLN A 843 -4.44 22.01 -29.34
CA GLN A 843 -3.10 21.80 -28.77
C GLN A 843 -3.24 21.48 -27.28
N GLY A 844 -2.72 20.34 -26.84
CA GLY A 844 -2.64 19.98 -25.44
C GLY A 844 -1.18 19.98 -24.96
N HIS A 845 -0.91 20.73 -23.90
CA HIS A 845 0.43 20.86 -23.31
C HIS A 845 0.42 20.33 -21.88
N GLU A 846 1.31 19.38 -21.63
CA GLU A 846 1.58 18.82 -20.31
C GLU A 846 2.80 19.53 -19.71
N ILE A 847 2.70 19.98 -18.46
CA ILE A 847 3.82 20.53 -17.70
C ILE A 847 4.19 19.54 -16.60
N GLY A 848 5.43 19.03 -16.65
CA GLY A 848 5.95 18.10 -15.66
C GLY A 848 6.08 18.75 -14.28
N SER A 849 5.86 17.95 -13.23
CA SER A 849 5.76 18.33 -11.82
C SER A 849 4.61 19.28 -11.44
N ALA A 850 3.76 19.70 -12.38
CA ALA A 850 2.66 20.61 -12.06
C ALA A 850 1.47 19.87 -11.42
N GLY A 851 0.94 20.42 -10.32
CA GLY A 851 -0.29 20.00 -9.69
C GLY A 851 -1.50 20.78 -10.21
N HIS A 852 -2.70 20.41 -9.76
CA HIS A 852 -3.96 21.04 -10.21
C HIS A 852 -4.05 22.55 -9.90
N PHE A 853 -3.36 22.99 -8.84
CA PHE A 853 -3.36 24.37 -8.35
C PHE A 853 -2.16 25.20 -8.82
N TRP A 854 -1.23 24.62 -9.58
CA TRP A 854 -0.04 25.31 -10.13
C TRP A 854 0.80 26.02 -9.05
N ALA A 855 0.95 25.37 -7.88
CA ALA A 855 1.64 25.92 -6.72
C ALA A 855 3.14 25.58 -6.68
N GLU A 856 3.58 24.67 -7.54
CA GLU A 856 4.94 24.15 -7.58
C GLU A 856 5.93 25.17 -8.19
N GLU A 857 7.22 25.04 -7.87
CA GLU A 857 8.22 26.03 -8.27
C GLU A 857 8.37 26.08 -9.80
N GLY A 858 8.25 27.27 -10.38
CA GLY A 858 8.40 27.51 -11.82
C GLY A 858 7.22 27.11 -12.71
N VAL A 859 6.37 26.14 -12.31
CA VAL A 859 5.32 25.61 -13.20
C VAL A 859 4.27 26.64 -13.60
N LEU A 860 3.91 27.53 -12.67
CA LEU A 860 3.01 28.67 -12.91
C LEU A 860 3.55 29.61 -14.00
N ARG A 861 4.86 29.87 -14.00
CA ARG A 861 5.50 30.72 -15.00
C ARG A 861 5.45 30.06 -16.38
N SER A 862 5.79 28.77 -16.46
CA SER A 862 5.69 27.98 -17.70
C SER A 862 4.27 27.94 -18.26
N MET A 863 3.25 27.84 -17.41
CA MET A 863 1.84 27.90 -17.82
C MET A 863 1.46 29.29 -18.35
N LEU A 864 1.85 30.37 -17.65
CA LEU A 864 1.60 31.74 -18.08
C LEU A 864 2.31 32.08 -19.40
N ASP A 865 3.53 31.57 -19.62
CA ASP A 865 4.28 31.75 -20.86
C ASP A 865 3.57 31.03 -22.03
N LEU A 866 3.09 29.80 -21.85
CA LEU A 866 2.27 29.10 -22.86
C LEU A 866 0.98 29.85 -23.21
N VAL A 867 0.28 30.41 -22.21
CA VAL A 867 -0.92 31.22 -22.45
C VAL A 867 -0.57 32.53 -23.18
N CYS A 868 0.53 33.18 -22.82
CA CYS A 868 1.04 34.37 -23.51
C CYS A 868 1.37 34.10 -24.98
N ASP A 869 1.97 32.95 -25.28
CA ASP A 869 2.34 32.54 -26.63
C ASP A 869 1.12 32.15 -27.47
N PHE A 870 0.16 31.42 -26.89
CA PHE A 870 -1.10 31.10 -27.57
C PHE A 870 -1.92 32.36 -27.87
N ALA A 871 -2.12 33.22 -26.87
CA ALA A 871 -2.75 34.53 -27.05
C ALA A 871 -1.96 35.42 -28.04
N GLY A 872 -0.64 35.25 -28.13
CA GLY A 872 0.23 35.90 -29.11
C GLY A 872 0.00 35.41 -30.55
N LYS A 873 0.03 34.09 -30.78
CA LYS A 873 -0.15 33.45 -32.10
C LYS A 873 -1.47 33.82 -32.75
N LEU A 874 -2.53 33.97 -31.94
CA LEU A 874 -3.86 34.42 -32.38
C LEU A 874 -3.88 35.83 -33.03
N TYR A 875 -2.83 36.65 -32.86
CA TYR A 875 -2.67 37.92 -33.58
C TYR A 875 -2.00 37.77 -34.95
N CYS A 876 -1.18 36.74 -35.14
CA CYS A 876 -0.39 36.53 -36.36
C CYS A 876 -1.10 35.59 -37.35
N ASP A 877 -1.86 34.61 -36.84
CA ASP A 877 -2.65 33.66 -37.64
C ASP A 877 -3.95 34.29 -38.18
N GLY A 878 -3.81 35.39 -38.91
CA GLY A 878 -4.76 35.79 -39.96
C GLY A 878 -4.52 34.95 -41.21
N ILE A 879 -4.75 33.64 -41.12
CA ILE A 879 -4.79 32.69 -42.25
C ILE A 879 -6.25 32.50 -42.68
#